data_AF-R7HHB1-F1
#
_entry.id   AF-R7HHB1-F1
#
_cell.length_a   1.000
_cell.length_b   1.000
_cell.length_c   1.000
_cell.angle_alpha   90.00
_cell.angle_beta   90.00
_cell.angle_gamma   90.00
#
_symmetry.space_group_name_H-M   'P 1'
#
loop_
_entity.id
_entity.type
_entity.pdbx_description
1 polymer ?
#
loop_
_entity_poly.entity_id
_entity_poly.type
_entity_poly.pdbx_seq_one_letter_code
_entity_poly.pdbx_strand_id
1 'polypeptide(L)'
;MKNKIKIALFVLLIISILGISFIYKEEDNNPKGKKHNSLAIMIKENENGEYIKSSSKDIPKGNYILNYEKSYCKNNGKIGNYDNVTGKVSFSFIGSDSCFLFFDYNYKNIIRNGYEAILIDNVNDAKTVEQAKNTILQKTKPNFSAVSSTNDGLFAMEDDLGTSFYFRGAVDNNWVVFGKDKNEKDMYWRIIRINGDNSIRMIYTGTTPPTSSTATVMTGEDTHIRNYSYNGISDSSIYSGYMYSPNVQFGNATPSYIKHCVEDWFSQTSLVGNPNIENNQIYCNDRSVIDGTWSFSSNINYASYTRIANKKNPVLTCSNYNDKFTYENSSIGNKKSKYPVGLITADEVAIAGNILFIMNKKSYLYTNQDYWVGTPLSFRDSNAYSFAFLSDGYLNSRNVTSSIGVRPVISLSSNVKLHGNGTWQNPYKVAENENPVISQLNLNENVITASFTDDKGLSGYAISTSNTVTPTNWEKINGKTYDLNISLTTDGTYYLWVKDTDGNTTVSEPIIIVQKGWQTILANSKINETTPDFNQISTTNEGLFKAQDDLGTSYYFRGAVDNNWVKFGKDSTGTDMYWRIIRINGDGSIRMIYSGTTAPTESTKVVMTGESTSIGKSKFSDGKNSSIYVGYQYVDNKQFGYGKCDGSNASCRIDRSTTIYNSSLKQAIDKWYITTTLYTDESTKNIVSDSIFCNDRSVTEGSWTSSGNMSPVYYSPRTRLETNKIPILTCPNIEDMFTINNITLKNNEIGGNGALTYSVSAITADEVAMAGGVMKLNNTSFYLYSGITYWTLSPIAYHTSTSNVFNVESTGKLNANISGQYYGIRPVINLSKDVKLSGNGTWNNVYEVVN
;
A
#
# COMPACT_ATOMS: atom_id res chain seq x y z
N MET A 1 -72.97 24.62 -50.30
CA MET A 1 -72.43 23.26 -50.11
C MET A 1 -71.01 23.26 -49.53
N LYS A 2 -70.79 23.85 -48.35
CA LYS A 2 -69.52 23.74 -47.59
C LYS A 2 -69.71 23.33 -46.12
N ASN A 3 -70.95 23.27 -45.62
CA ASN A 3 -71.24 22.94 -44.21
C ASN A 3 -71.69 21.49 -43.95
N LYS A 4 -71.88 20.64 -44.99
CA LYS A 4 -72.16 19.20 -44.80
C LYS A 4 -70.91 18.31 -44.84
N ILE A 5 -69.74 18.82 -45.25
CA ILE A 5 -68.48 18.07 -45.28
C ILE A 5 -67.69 18.19 -43.96
N LYS A 6 -67.85 19.28 -43.21
CA LYS A 6 -67.16 19.45 -41.91
C LYS A 6 -67.76 18.62 -40.77
N ILE A 7 -69.06 18.31 -40.80
CA ILE A 7 -69.69 17.46 -39.77
C ILE A 7 -69.32 15.98 -39.96
N ALA A 8 -69.16 15.53 -41.21
CA ALA A 8 -68.72 14.15 -41.50
C ALA A 8 -67.26 13.90 -41.07
N LEU A 9 -66.36 14.88 -41.24
CA LEU A 9 -64.96 14.78 -40.82
C LEU A 9 -64.76 14.88 -39.30
N PHE A 10 -65.63 15.58 -38.58
CA PHE A 10 -65.54 15.67 -37.11
C PHE A 10 -66.09 14.42 -36.41
N VAL A 11 -67.11 13.76 -36.98
CA VAL A 11 -67.62 12.48 -36.46
C VAL A 11 -66.63 11.33 -36.70
N LEU A 12 -65.89 11.33 -37.82
CA LEU A 12 -64.84 10.34 -38.08
C LEU A 12 -63.60 10.50 -37.18
N LEU A 13 -63.28 11.71 -36.72
CA LEU A 13 -62.14 11.96 -35.83
C LEU A 13 -62.44 11.61 -34.36
N ILE A 14 -63.70 11.66 -33.93
CA ILE A 14 -64.12 11.22 -32.58
C ILE A 14 -64.21 9.68 -32.52
N ILE A 15 -64.57 9.01 -33.61
CA ILE A 15 -64.59 7.53 -33.69
C ILE A 15 -63.15 6.97 -33.72
N SER A 16 -62.17 7.67 -34.30
CA SER A 16 -60.77 7.23 -34.28
C SER A 16 -60.04 7.47 -32.95
N ILE A 17 -60.47 8.45 -32.14
CA ILE A 17 -59.88 8.71 -30.81
C ILE A 17 -60.53 7.86 -29.71
N LEU A 18 -61.82 7.48 -29.84
CA LEU A 18 -62.47 6.56 -28.90
C LEU A 18 -62.19 5.07 -29.18
N GLY A 19 -61.76 4.71 -30.39
CA GLY A 19 -61.30 3.36 -30.74
C GLY A 19 -59.94 2.96 -30.12
N ILE A 20 -59.16 3.91 -29.63
CA ILE A 20 -57.84 3.66 -29.01
C ILE A 20 -57.94 3.49 -27.48
N SER A 21 -59.10 3.74 -26.87
CA SER A 21 -59.28 3.61 -25.40
C SER A 21 -60.17 2.45 -24.94
N PHE A 22 -60.64 1.57 -25.82
CA PHE A 22 -61.55 0.45 -25.45
C PHE A 22 -61.15 -0.95 -25.95
N ILE A 23 -59.91 -1.15 -26.43
CA ILE A 23 -59.30 -2.50 -26.51
C ILE A 23 -58.38 -2.68 -25.30
N TYR A 24 -59.01 -2.65 -24.13
CA TYR A 24 -58.50 -3.20 -22.87
C TYR A 24 -59.71 -3.79 -22.14
N LYS A 25 -59.95 -5.09 -22.39
CA LYS A 25 -60.49 -5.97 -21.36
C LYS A 25 -60.13 -7.40 -21.71
N GLU A 26 -59.25 -7.95 -20.88
CA GLU A 26 -58.87 -9.35 -20.80
C GLU A 26 -60.11 -10.25 -20.70
N GLU A 27 -60.09 -11.35 -21.43
CA GLU A 27 -60.29 -12.64 -20.79
C GLU A 27 -59.44 -13.71 -21.49
N ASP A 28 -58.62 -14.35 -20.65
CA ASP A 28 -57.74 -15.49 -20.81
C ASP A 28 -57.88 -16.34 -22.08
N ASN A 29 -56.81 -16.37 -22.88
CA ASN A 29 -56.25 -17.61 -23.43
C ASN A 29 -54.83 -17.38 -24.00
N ASN A 30 -53.86 -18.07 -23.39
CA ASN A 30 -52.41 -18.04 -23.61
C ASN A 30 -51.97 -18.11 -25.10
N PRO A 31 -51.04 -17.24 -25.54
CA PRO A 31 -49.81 -17.77 -26.16
C PRO A 31 -48.51 -16.97 -25.92
N LYS A 32 -47.48 -17.70 -25.45
CA LYS A 32 -46.03 -17.59 -25.77
C LYS A 32 -45.27 -16.29 -25.43
N GLY A 33 -44.77 -16.27 -24.18
CA GLY A 33 -43.35 -16.11 -23.85
C GLY A 33 -42.59 -14.88 -24.38
N LYS A 34 -42.47 -13.84 -23.55
CA LYS A 34 -41.35 -12.90 -23.61
C LYS A 34 -40.05 -13.69 -23.42
N LYS A 35 -39.10 -13.57 -24.37
CA LYS A 35 -37.73 -14.13 -24.21
C LYS A 35 -37.09 -13.51 -22.97
N HIS A 36 -36.96 -14.32 -21.92
CA HIS A 36 -36.14 -14.03 -20.76
C HIS A 36 -34.65 -14.08 -21.17
N ASN A 37 -33.90 -12.99 -20.94
CA ASN A 37 -32.45 -13.09 -20.84
C ASN A 37 -32.15 -13.95 -19.60
N SER A 38 -31.80 -15.23 -19.80
CA SER A 38 -31.59 -16.15 -18.69
C SER A 38 -30.09 -16.25 -18.37
N LEU A 39 -29.72 -15.75 -17.19
CA LEU A 39 -28.42 -15.97 -16.58
C LEU A 39 -28.53 -17.20 -15.66
N ALA A 40 -27.73 -18.23 -15.90
CA ALA A 40 -27.61 -19.39 -15.04
C ALA A 40 -26.25 -19.36 -14.33
N ILE A 41 -26.27 -19.42 -13.00
CA ILE A 41 -25.08 -19.45 -12.16
C ILE A 41 -24.89 -20.87 -11.69
N MET A 42 -23.70 -21.42 -11.95
CA MET A 42 -23.29 -22.77 -11.61
C MET A 42 -22.16 -22.67 -10.60
N ILE A 43 -22.29 -23.31 -9.44
CA ILE A 43 -21.33 -23.22 -8.34
C ILE A 43 -20.73 -24.59 -8.07
N LYS A 44 -19.41 -24.62 -7.92
CA LYS A 44 -18.65 -25.79 -7.51
C LYS A 44 -17.93 -25.48 -6.19
N GLU A 45 -18.42 -26.10 -5.12
CA GLU A 45 -17.98 -25.90 -3.74
C GLU A 45 -16.90 -26.91 -3.29
N ASN A 46 -16.15 -27.50 -4.22
CA ASN A 46 -15.04 -28.41 -3.92
C ASN A 46 -14.23 -28.69 -5.19
N GLU A 47 -12.98 -29.14 -5.09
CA GLU A 47 -12.16 -29.39 -6.29
C GLU A 47 -12.65 -30.59 -7.12
N ASN A 48 -13.30 -31.57 -6.48
CA ASN A 48 -13.70 -32.85 -7.09
C ASN A 48 -15.20 -33.00 -7.32
N GLY A 49 -16.05 -32.07 -6.89
CA GLY A 49 -17.49 -32.18 -7.08
C GLY A 49 -17.98 -31.57 -8.38
N GLU A 50 -19.28 -31.78 -8.61
CA GLU A 50 -19.99 -31.30 -9.78
C GLU A 50 -20.49 -29.88 -9.59
N TYR A 51 -20.66 -29.15 -10.69
CA TYR A 51 -21.29 -27.85 -10.64
C TYR A 51 -22.80 -28.00 -10.41
N ILE A 52 -23.29 -27.40 -9.34
CA ILE A 52 -24.72 -27.31 -9.03
C ILE A 52 -25.26 -25.95 -9.46
N LYS A 53 -26.49 -25.92 -9.96
CA LYS A 53 -27.15 -24.66 -10.32
C LYS A 53 -27.52 -23.90 -9.06
N SER A 54 -27.01 -22.67 -8.92
CA SER A 54 -27.35 -21.77 -7.82
C SER A 54 -28.84 -21.46 -7.80
N SER A 55 -29.42 -21.47 -6.60
CA SER A 55 -30.78 -20.98 -6.35
C SER A 55 -30.85 -19.45 -6.26
N SER A 56 -29.70 -18.78 -6.10
CA SER A 56 -29.60 -17.32 -6.07
C SER A 56 -29.51 -16.73 -7.49
N LYS A 57 -30.10 -15.53 -7.65
CA LYS A 57 -29.97 -14.73 -8.87
C LYS A 57 -28.76 -13.79 -8.83
N ASP A 58 -28.13 -13.66 -7.67
CA ASP A 58 -26.96 -12.79 -7.48
C ASP A 58 -25.68 -13.53 -7.85
N ILE A 59 -24.78 -12.82 -8.53
CA ILE A 59 -23.44 -13.32 -8.84
C ILE A 59 -22.68 -13.48 -7.51
N PRO A 60 -22.04 -14.64 -7.26
CA PRO A 60 -21.34 -14.90 -6.01
C PRO A 60 -20.33 -13.81 -5.66
N LYS A 61 -20.18 -13.52 -4.37
CA LYS A 61 -19.21 -12.57 -3.80
C LYS A 61 -18.22 -13.32 -2.91
N GLY A 62 -17.04 -12.75 -2.71
CA GLY A 62 -16.00 -13.30 -1.86
C GLY A 62 -15.14 -14.34 -2.58
N ASN A 63 -15.04 -15.54 -2.02
CA ASN A 63 -14.00 -16.51 -2.36
C ASN A 63 -14.32 -17.36 -3.59
N TYR A 64 -15.08 -16.83 -4.53
CA TYR A 64 -15.38 -17.49 -5.78
C TYR A 64 -14.43 -16.98 -6.88
N ILE A 65 -14.08 -17.87 -7.79
CA ILE A 65 -13.33 -17.56 -9.01
C ILE A 65 -14.23 -17.93 -10.19
N LEU A 66 -14.42 -16.99 -11.12
CA LEU A 66 -15.11 -17.29 -12.36
C LEU A 66 -14.22 -18.19 -13.24
N ASN A 67 -14.72 -19.38 -13.55
CA ASN A 67 -14.05 -20.31 -14.46
C ASN A 67 -14.33 -19.90 -15.90
N TYR A 68 -13.43 -19.12 -16.51
CA TYR A 68 -13.61 -18.59 -17.86
C TYR A 68 -13.60 -19.67 -18.96
N GLU A 69 -12.95 -20.81 -18.73
CA GLU A 69 -12.92 -21.92 -19.70
C GLU A 69 -14.26 -22.65 -19.78
N LYS A 70 -14.96 -22.80 -18.65
CA LYS A 70 -16.27 -23.45 -18.58
C LYS A 70 -17.44 -22.49 -18.76
N SER A 71 -17.24 -21.21 -18.46
CA SER A 71 -18.28 -20.19 -18.60
C SER A 71 -18.46 -19.79 -20.05
N TYR A 72 -19.72 -19.70 -20.49
CA TYR A 72 -20.03 -19.33 -21.87
C TYR A 72 -21.37 -18.61 -22.00
N CYS A 73 -21.47 -17.79 -23.04
CA CYS A 73 -22.71 -17.16 -23.47
C CYS A 73 -23.10 -17.70 -24.86
N LYS A 74 -24.41 -17.80 -25.13
CA LYS A 74 -24.92 -18.13 -26.47
C LYS A 74 -24.75 -16.93 -27.44
N ASN A 75 -24.81 -17.20 -28.74
CA ASN A 75 -24.70 -16.22 -29.85
C ASN A 75 -23.49 -15.28 -29.83
N ASN A 76 -22.31 -15.79 -29.46
CA ASN A 76 -21.04 -15.05 -29.47
C ASN A 76 -20.96 -13.88 -28.48
N GLY A 77 -21.79 -13.83 -27.44
CA GLY A 77 -21.57 -12.94 -26.31
C GLY A 77 -20.24 -13.24 -25.62
N LYS A 78 -19.47 -12.21 -25.27
CA LYS A 78 -18.21 -12.36 -24.51
C LYS A 78 -18.43 -12.02 -23.05
N ILE A 79 -17.88 -12.87 -22.19
CA ILE A 79 -17.82 -12.66 -20.74
C ILE A 79 -16.54 -11.88 -20.47
N GLY A 80 -16.67 -10.74 -19.81
CA GLY A 80 -15.57 -9.90 -19.37
C GLY A 80 -15.22 -10.14 -17.91
N ASN A 81 -14.58 -9.15 -17.28
CA ASN A 81 -14.02 -9.28 -15.94
C ASN A 81 -15.09 -9.55 -14.87
N TYR A 82 -14.75 -10.43 -13.94
CA TYR A 82 -15.47 -10.68 -12.69
C TYR A 82 -14.78 -9.97 -11.52
N ASP A 83 -15.54 -9.16 -10.79
CA ASP A 83 -15.16 -8.56 -9.52
C ASP A 83 -15.86 -9.32 -8.38
N ASN A 84 -15.05 -10.03 -7.59
CA ASN A 84 -15.52 -10.85 -6.49
C ASN A 84 -15.87 -10.06 -5.23
N VAL A 85 -15.40 -8.82 -5.09
CA VAL A 85 -15.77 -7.93 -3.97
C VAL A 85 -17.17 -7.40 -4.20
N THR A 86 -17.45 -6.92 -5.41
CA THR A 86 -18.75 -6.30 -5.72
C THR A 86 -19.78 -7.29 -6.26
N GLY A 87 -19.36 -8.49 -6.67
CA GLY A 87 -20.24 -9.51 -7.27
C GLY A 87 -20.73 -9.08 -8.64
N LYS A 88 -19.86 -8.50 -9.46
CA LYS A 88 -20.20 -7.98 -10.79
C LYS A 88 -19.39 -8.70 -11.86
N VAL A 89 -20.05 -9.06 -12.96
CA VAL A 89 -19.41 -9.61 -14.16
C VAL A 89 -19.76 -8.69 -15.32
N SER A 90 -18.77 -8.25 -16.08
CA SER A 90 -19.03 -7.48 -17.30
C SER A 90 -19.32 -8.40 -18.48
N PHE A 91 -20.14 -7.92 -19.40
CA PHE A 91 -20.52 -8.65 -20.61
C PHE A 91 -20.47 -7.72 -21.82
N SER A 92 -20.14 -8.27 -22.98
CA SER A 92 -20.37 -7.60 -24.27
C SER A 92 -21.23 -8.51 -25.16
N PHE A 93 -22.42 -8.03 -25.52
CA PHE A 93 -23.40 -8.79 -26.30
C PHE A 93 -23.54 -8.25 -27.72
N ILE A 94 -23.87 -9.14 -28.65
CA ILE A 94 -24.35 -8.81 -30.00
C ILE A 94 -25.71 -9.50 -30.19
N GLY A 95 -26.68 -9.26 -29.29
CA GLY A 95 -28.03 -9.86 -29.36
C GLY A 95 -28.68 -10.16 -28.00
N SER A 96 -29.80 -10.91 -28.04
CA SER A 96 -30.51 -11.39 -26.83
C SER A 96 -29.98 -12.77 -26.43
N ASP A 97 -29.14 -12.83 -25.39
CA ASP A 97 -28.37 -14.03 -25.07
C ASP A 97 -28.68 -14.61 -23.68
N SER A 98 -28.43 -15.91 -23.53
CA SER A 98 -28.42 -16.61 -22.24
C SER A 98 -26.98 -17.03 -21.92
N CYS A 99 -26.54 -16.78 -20.70
CA CYS A 99 -25.18 -17.05 -20.25
C CYS A 99 -25.18 -18.05 -19.09
N PHE A 100 -24.18 -18.92 -19.08
CA PHE A 100 -23.91 -19.90 -18.02
C PHE A 100 -22.56 -19.54 -17.41
N LEU A 101 -22.58 -19.06 -16.16
CA LEU A 101 -21.38 -18.68 -15.41
C LEU A 101 -21.04 -19.79 -14.42
N PHE A 102 -19.83 -20.33 -14.50
CA PHE A 102 -19.32 -21.39 -13.64
C PHE A 102 -18.33 -20.80 -12.65
N PHE A 103 -18.63 -20.90 -11.36
CA PHE A 103 -17.78 -20.40 -10.28
C PHE A 103 -17.19 -21.55 -9.48
N ASP A 104 -15.86 -21.51 -9.31
CA ASP A 104 -15.13 -22.38 -8.41
C ASP A 104 -14.92 -21.66 -7.08
N TYR A 105 -15.23 -22.30 -5.96
CA TYR A 105 -14.88 -21.76 -4.65
C TYR A 105 -13.40 -22.02 -4.36
N ASN A 106 -12.65 -20.95 -4.05
CA ASN A 106 -11.22 -20.99 -3.82
C ASN A 106 -10.90 -21.43 -2.39
N TYR A 107 -10.85 -22.75 -2.16
CA TYR A 107 -10.52 -23.34 -0.86
C TYR A 107 -9.04 -23.28 -0.50
N LYS A 108 -8.14 -23.04 -1.47
CA LYS A 108 -6.70 -23.30 -1.30
C LYS A 108 -5.93 -22.20 -0.55
N ASN A 109 -6.46 -20.98 -0.41
CA ASN A 109 -5.63 -19.82 -0.04
C ASN A 109 -6.12 -18.92 1.12
N ILE A 110 -7.06 -19.37 1.97
CA ILE A 110 -7.48 -18.55 3.13
C ILE A 110 -6.84 -19.07 4.41
N ILE A 111 -5.74 -18.43 4.77
CA ILE A 111 -5.09 -18.57 6.08
C ILE A 111 -5.93 -17.78 7.08
N ARG A 112 -6.48 -18.47 8.08
CA ARG A 112 -7.27 -17.84 9.16
C ARG A 112 -6.61 -18.11 10.50
N ASN A 113 -6.82 -17.23 11.48
CA ASN A 113 -6.49 -17.60 12.85
C ASN A 113 -7.25 -18.89 13.22
N GLY A 114 -6.56 -19.86 13.79
CA GLY A 114 -7.05 -21.22 13.93
C GLY A 114 -8.31 -21.34 14.78
N TYR A 115 -8.34 -20.73 15.97
CA TYR A 115 -9.51 -20.84 16.84
C TYR A 115 -10.71 -20.08 16.25
N GLU A 116 -10.45 -18.96 15.57
CA GLU A 116 -11.49 -18.17 14.89
C GLU A 116 -12.12 -18.96 13.74
N ALA A 117 -11.30 -19.62 12.92
CA ALA A 117 -11.75 -20.48 11.84
C ALA A 117 -12.65 -21.61 12.36
N ILE A 118 -12.20 -22.30 13.41
CA ILE A 118 -12.95 -23.40 14.02
C ILE A 118 -14.30 -22.91 14.55
N LEU A 119 -14.36 -21.79 15.26
CA LEU A 119 -15.63 -21.25 15.79
C LEU A 119 -16.61 -20.90 14.66
N ILE A 120 -16.14 -20.25 13.61
CA ILE A 120 -16.99 -19.80 12.49
C ILE A 120 -17.48 -20.99 11.67
N ASP A 121 -16.60 -21.92 11.31
CA ASP A 121 -16.95 -23.07 10.46
C ASP A 121 -17.94 -24.04 11.12
N ASN A 122 -18.06 -23.99 12.45
CA ASN A 122 -18.87 -24.90 13.25
C ASN A 122 -20.15 -24.27 13.80
N VAL A 123 -20.48 -23.04 13.40
CA VAL A 123 -21.72 -22.36 13.77
C VAL A 123 -22.43 -21.90 12.50
N ASN A 124 -23.60 -22.47 12.25
CA ASN A 124 -24.44 -22.10 11.11
C ASN A 124 -24.70 -20.58 11.11
N ASP A 125 -24.59 -19.96 9.93
CA ASP A 125 -24.83 -18.54 9.66
C ASP A 125 -23.90 -17.53 10.37
N ALA A 126 -22.91 -17.98 11.15
CA ALA A 126 -21.92 -17.09 11.75
C ALA A 126 -20.95 -16.54 10.69
N LYS A 127 -20.77 -15.21 10.64
CA LYS A 127 -19.80 -14.54 9.76
C LYS A 127 -18.63 -13.92 10.52
N THR A 128 -18.73 -13.87 11.84
CA THR A 128 -17.73 -13.28 12.74
C THR A 128 -17.57 -14.17 13.98
N VAL A 129 -16.41 -14.07 14.62
CA VAL A 129 -16.09 -14.81 15.87
C VAL A 129 -17.08 -14.45 16.98
N GLU A 130 -17.45 -13.17 17.10
CA GLU A 130 -18.40 -12.70 18.11
C GLU A 130 -19.79 -13.32 17.91
N GLN A 131 -20.28 -13.37 16.68
CA GLN A 131 -21.54 -14.06 16.36
C GLN A 131 -21.46 -15.55 16.72
N ALA A 132 -20.37 -16.24 16.36
CA ALA A 132 -20.19 -17.63 16.69
C ALA A 132 -20.20 -17.86 18.21
N LYS A 133 -19.42 -17.09 18.97
CA LYS A 133 -19.35 -17.17 20.44
C LYS A 133 -20.72 -16.91 21.07
N ASN A 134 -21.44 -15.87 20.64
CA ASN A 134 -22.76 -15.54 21.16
C ASN A 134 -23.79 -16.66 20.91
N THR A 135 -23.81 -17.23 19.70
CA THR A 135 -24.69 -18.37 19.38
C THR A 135 -24.39 -19.58 20.25
N ILE A 136 -23.11 -19.89 20.49
CA ILE A 136 -22.71 -21.02 21.33
C ILE A 136 -23.10 -20.78 22.80
N LEU A 137 -22.87 -19.57 23.32
CA LEU A 137 -23.18 -19.19 24.70
C LEU A 137 -24.69 -19.20 25.01
N GLN A 138 -25.54 -19.03 24.01
CA GLN A 138 -27.00 -19.08 24.15
C GLN A 138 -27.57 -20.51 24.15
N LYS A 139 -26.77 -21.54 23.82
CA LYS A 139 -27.24 -22.93 23.84
C LYS A 139 -27.53 -23.40 25.27
N THR A 140 -28.65 -24.12 25.43
CA THR A 140 -28.97 -24.79 26.68
C THR A 140 -27.87 -25.79 27.06
N LYS A 141 -27.48 -25.81 28.34
CA LYS A 141 -26.48 -26.76 28.87
C LYS A 141 -26.85 -28.21 28.50
N PRO A 142 -25.92 -29.00 27.94
CA PRO A 142 -26.18 -30.39 27.57
C PRO A 142 -26.62 -31.28 28.74
N ASN A 143 -27.43 -32.28 28.43
CA ASN A 143 -27.76 -33.36 29.36
C ASN A 143 -26.62 -34.38 29.42
N PHE A 144 -25.89 -34.43 30.54
CA PHE A 144 -24.82 -35.39 30.78
C PHE A 144 -25.29 -36.74 31.35
N SER A 145 -26.60 -36.97 31.42
CA SER A 145 -27.23 -38.25 31.79
C SER A 145 -27.64 -39.10 30.59
N ALA A 146 -27.60 -38.55 29.37
CA ALA A 146 -27.81 -39.30 28.12
C ALA A 146 -26.60 -39.17 27.16
N VAL A 147 -26.26 -40.27 26.47
CA VAL A 147 -25.21 -40.25 25.45
C VAL A 147 -25.63 -39.36 24.28
N SER A 148 -24.67 -38.68 23.67
CA SER A 148 -24.92 -37.94 22.42
C SER A 148 -24.46 -38.79 21.24
N SER A 149 -25.40 -39.08 20.34
CA SER A 149 -25.20 -39.94 19.17
C SER A 149 -25.40 -39.19 17.84
N THR A 150 -25.60 -37.87 17.94
CA THR A 150 -25.80 -36.90 16.84
C THR A 150 -24.71 -35.84 16.89
N ASN A 151 -24.50 -35.08 15.81
CA ASN A 151 -23.61 -33.92 15.85
C ASN A 151 -24.33 -32.77 16.56
N ASP A 152 -24.03 -32.55 17.84
CA ASP A 152 -24.65 -31.48 18.63
C ASP A 152 -23.89 -30.13 18.47
N GLY A 153 -22.74 -30.17 17.78
CA GLY A 153 -21.86 -29.03 17.53
C GLY A 153 -21.07 -28.57 18.76
N LEU A 154 -20.78 -27.27 18.80
CA LEU A 154 -20.02 -26.63 19.88
C LEU A 154 -20.92 -26.17 21.05
N PHE A 155 -20.37 -26.27 22.27
CA PHE A 155 -20.94 -25.75 23.52
C PHE A 155 -19.86 -25.05 24.34
N ALA A 156 -20.26 -24.22 25.32
CA ALA A 156 -19.34 -23.49 26.17
C ALA A 156 -19.31 -24.03 27.61
N MET A 157 -18.13 -23.99 28.25
CA MET A 157 -17.92 -24.28 29.67
C MET A 157 -16.63 -23.62 30.16
N GLU A 158 -16.59 -23.17 31.41
CA GLU A 158 -15.37 -22.61 32.03
C GLU A 158 -14.31 -23.69 32.28
N ASP A 159 -13.07 -23.38 31.96
CA ASP A 159 -11.87 -24.12 32.37
C ASP A 159 -10.95 -23.26 33.26
N ASP A 160 -9.74 -23.75 33.55
CA ASP A 160 -8.76 -23.01 34.36
C ASP A 160 -8.23 -21.71 33.72
N LEU A 161 -8.48 -21.49 32.42
CA LEU A 161 -7.96 -20.38 31.61
C LEU A 161 -9.07 -19.45 31.10
N GLY A 162 -10.34 -19.80 31.32
CA GLY A 162 -11.52 -19.01 30.96
C GLY A 162 -12.59 -19.82 30.22
N THR A 163 -13.39 -19.14 29.40
CA THR A 163 -14.49 -19.78 28.67
C THR A 163 -13.98 -20.63 27.51
N SER A 164 -14.14 -21.94 27.62
CA SER A 164 -13.81 -22.91 26.56
C SER A 164 -14.99 -23.25 25.67
N PHE A 165 -14.71 -23.64 24.43
CA PHE A 165 -15.69 -24.10 23.44
C PHE A 165 -15.37 -25.53 23.00
N TYR A 166 -16.23 -26.50 23.31
CA TYR A 166 -15.95 -27.93 23.13
C TYR A 166 -16.91 -28.61 22.15
N PHE A 167 -16.39 -29.64 21.46
CA PHE A 167 -17.16 -30.47 20.53
C PHE A 167 -17.94 -31.57 21.27
N ARG A 168 -19.20 -31.79 20.88
CA ARG A 168 -20.06 -32.83 21.47
C ARG A 168 -20.76 -33.69 20.40
N GLY A 169 -20.68 -35.01 20.60
CA GLY A 169 -21.45 -36.01 19.87
C GLY A 169 -20.72 -36.60 18.67
N ALA A 170 -21.47 -36.89 17.60
CA ALA A 170 -21.01 -37.53 16.38
C ALA A 170 -20.50 -36.50 15.35
N VAL A 171 -19.39 -35.83 15.69
CA VAL A 171 -18.80 -34.73 14.91
C VAL A 171 -17.87 -35.24 13.79
N ASP A 172 -17.99 -34.66 12.59
CA ASP A 172 -17.21 -35.04 11.39
C ASP A 172 -16.35 -33.91 10.80
N ASN A 173 -16.43 -32.70 11.37
CA ASN A 173 -15.72 -31.50 10.93
C ASN A 173 -14.71 -30.95 11.97
N ASN A 174 -14.09 -31.85 12.75
CA ASN A 174 -13.09 -31.52 13.78
C ASN A 174 -11.71 -32.16 13.54
N TRP A 175 -11.36 -32.43 12.28
CA TRP A 175 -10.09 -33.02 11.88
C TRP A 175 -8.97 -31.98 11.76
N VAL A 176 -7.78 -32.33 12.23
CA VAL A 176 -6.54 -31.54 12.06
C VAL A 176 -5.42 -32.46 11.56
N VAL A 177 -4.59 -31.95 10.66
CA VAL A 177 -3.29 -32.53 10.30
C VAL A 177 -2.19 -31.58 10.75
N PHE A 178 -1.29 -32.06 11.61
CA PHE A 178 -0.20 -31.25 12.16
C PHE A 178 0.93 -32.12 12.69
N GLY A 179 2.15 -31.80 12.28
CA GLY A 179 3.34 -32.53 12.70
C GLY A 179 3.52 -33.88 11.99
N LYS A 180 4.73 -34.39 12.17
CA LYS A 180 5.28 -35.63 11.66
C LYS A 180 5.71 -36.57 12.79
N ASP A 181 5.42 -37.86 12.64
CA ASP A 181 5.88 -38.92 13.52
C ASP A 181 7.38 -39.24 13.31
N LYS A 182 7.92 -40.21 14.06
CA LYS A 182 9.32 -40.65 13.96
C LYS A 182 9.73 -41.22 12.58
N ASN A 183 8.76 -41.49 11.71
CA ASN A 183 8.97 -42.02 10.36
C ASN A 183 8.56 -40.98 9.29
N GLU A 184 8.49 -39.70 9.65
CA GLU A 184 8.14 -38.58 8.76
C GLU A 184 6.71 -38.65 8.16
N LYS A 185 5.80 -39.42 8.78
CA LYS A 185 4.38 -39.47 8.36
C LYS A 185 3.58 -38.37 9.02
N ASP A 186 2.65 -37.78 8.27
CA ASP A 186 1.69 -36.80 8.81
C ASP A 186 0.89 -37.39 9.97
N MET A 187 0.74 -36.58 11.02
CA MET A 187 -0.04 -36.94 12.19
C MET A 187 -1.42 -36.29 12.13
N TYR A 188 -2.44 -37.10 12.37
CA TYR A 188 -3.84 -36.69 12.37
C TYR A 188 -4.36 -36.60 13.80
N TRP A 189 -5.25 -35.64 14.00
CA TRP A 189 -5.81 -35.30 15.31
C TRP A 189 -7.30 -35.01 15.25
N ARG A 190 -7.97 -35.19 16.39
CA ARG A 190 -9.35 -34.73 16.62
C ARG A 190 -9.34 -33.57 17.60
N ILE A 191 -9.99 -32.47 17.26
CA ILE A 191 -10.17 -31.34 18.18
C ILE A 191 -11.15 -31.75 19.27
N ILE A 192 -10.74 -31.56 20.52
CA ILE A 192 -11.56 -31.75 21.72
C ILE A 192 -12.30 -30.45 22.02
N ARG A 193 -11.54 -29.35 22.12
CA ARG A 193 -12.03 -28.03 22.49
C ARG A 193 -11.05 -26.92 22.12
N ILE A 194 -11.57 -25.70 22.04
CA ILE A 194 -10.82 -24.46 22.15
C ILE A 194 -10.81 -24.10 23.65
N ASN A 195 -9.64 -23.95 24.25
CA ASN A 195 -9.49 -23.63 25.67
C ASN A 195 -9.81 -22.15 25.95
N GLY A 196 -9.89 -21.77 27.23
CA GLY A 196 -10.20 -20.39 27.63
C GLY A 196 -9.19 -19.33 27.14
N ASP A 197 -7.94 -19.72 26.92
CA ASP A 197 -6.88 -18.89 26.32
C ASP A 197 -6.90 -18.89 24.77
N ASN A 198 -7.92 -19.49 24.16
CA ASN A 198 -8.09 -19.72 22.72
C ASN A 198 -7.09 -20.71 22.09
N SER A 199 -6.28 -21.43 22.85
CA SER A 199 -5.48 -22.54 22.32
C SER A 199 -6.39 -23.72 21.90
N ILE A 200 -5.94 -24.53 20.93
CA ILE A 200 -6.75 -25.61 20.34
C ILE A 200 -6.29 -26.96 20.89
N ARG A 201 -7.07 -27.56 21.79
CA ARG A 201 -6.76 -28.86 22.41
C ARG A 201 -7.22 -30.02 21.54
N MET A 202 -6.32 -30.95 21.24
CA MET A 202 -6.56 -32.05 20.32
C MET A 202 -5.94 -33.38 20.78
N ILE A 203 -6.60 -34.48 20.41
CA ILE A 203 -6.17 -35.86 20.71
C ILE A 203 -5.66 -36.56 19.46
N TYR A 204 -4.55 -37.28 19.61
CA TYR A 204 -3.93 -38.04 18.54
C TYR A 204 -4.87 -39.13 18.01
N THR A 205 -4.87 -39.33 16.69
CA THR A 205 -5.66 -40.37 16.02
C THR A 205 -4.93 -41.08 14.89
N GLY A 206 -3.59 -41.09 14.92
CA GLY A 206 -2.77 -41.90 14.04
C GLY A 206 -2.13 -41.15 12.88
N THR A 207 -1.51 -41.92 11.99
CA THR A 207 -0.87 -41.42 10.76
C THR A 207 -1.66 -41.72 9.49
N THR A 208 -2.84 -42.33 9.63
CA THR A 208 -3.71 -42.67 8.50
C THR A 208 -4.70 -41.52 8.24
N PRO A 209 -4.75 -40.97 7.01
CA PRO A 209 -5.68 -39.89 6.68
C PRO A 209 -7.15 -40.32 6.78
N PRO A 210 -8.07 -39.40 7.15
CA PRO A 210 -9.49 -39.72 7.17
C PRO A 210 -10.08 -39.81 5.76
N THR A 211 -11.03 -40.72 5.60
CA THR A 211 -11.85 -40.91 4.38
C THR A 211 -13.34 -40.70 4.70
N SER A 212 -14.19 -40.78 3.67
CA SER A 212 -15.65 -40.67 3.82
C SER A 212 -16.23 -41.68 4.82
N SER A 213 -15.73 -42.91 4.85
CA SER A 213 -16.21 -43.96 5.77
C SER A 213 -15.77 -43.74 7.22
N THR A 214 -14.72 -42.94 7.43
CA THR A 214 -14.17 -42.63 8.75
C THR A 214 -14.43 -41.18 9.19
N ALA A 215 -15.29 -40.45 8.47
CA ALA A 215 -15.52 -39.01 8.68
C ALA A 215 -15.81 -38.68 10.15
N THR A 216 -16.71 -39.43 10.78
CA THR A 216 -17.09 -39.27 12.19
C THR A 216 -16.29 -40.14 13.15
N VAL A 217 -15.96 -41.37 12.76
CA VAL A 217 -15.34 -42.38 13.65
C VAL A 217 -14.15 -43.02 12.94
N MET A 218 -12.98 -43.00 13.59
CA MET A 218 -11.75 -43.60 13.07
C MET A 218 -11.39 -44.80 13.94
N THR A 219 -11.36 -46.00 13.36
CA THR A 219 -11.04 -47.24 14.09
C THR A 219 -9.69 -47.82 13.66
N GLY A 220 -9.08 -48.62 14.53
CA GLY A 220 -7.86 -49.37 14.23
C GLY A 220 -6.71 -49.11 15.19
N GLU A 221 -5.72 -50.01 15.17
CA GLU A 221 -4.51 -49.94 16.00
C GLU A 221 -3.66 -48.68 15.74
N ASP A 222 -3.75 -48.08 14.55
CA ASP A 222 -3.02 -46.84 14.24
C ASP A 222 -3.53 -45.63 15.05
N THR A 223 -4.70 -45.70 15.69
CA THR A 223 -5.32 -44.58 16.41
C THR A 223 -4.64 -44.22 17.74
N HIS A 224 -3.69 -45.04 18.19
CA HIS A 224 -2.91 -44.86 19.42
C HIS A 224 -1.42 -45.14 19.16
N ILE A 225 -0.54 -44.62 20.01
CA ILE A 225 0.92 -44.69 19.76
C ILE A 225 1.52 -46.08 20.05
N ARG A 226 0.92 -46.82 20.98
CA ARG A 226 1.18 -48.23 21.35
C ARG A 226 0.24 -48.64 22.49
N ASN A 227 0.20 -49.94 22.79
CA ASN A 227 -0.35 -50.45 24.04
C ASN A 227 0.68 -50.39 25.17
N TYR A 228 0.29 -49.85 26.33
CA TYR A 228 1.17 -49.72 27.49
C TYR A 228 0.36 -49.69 28.79
N SER A 229 0.98 -50.07 29.90
CA SER A 229 0.35 -49.98 31.22
C SER A 229 0.37 -48.55 31.77
N TYR A 230 -0.63 -48.22 32.57
CA TYR A 230 -0.66 -46.95 33.29
C TYR A 230 0.46 -46.91 34.33
N ASN A 231 0.60 -48.01 35.08
CA ASN A 231 1.64 -48.23 36.07
C ASN A 231 2.02 -49.72 36.16
N GLY A 232 3.18 -50.03 36.74
CA GLY A 232 3.64 -51.42 36.91
C GLY A 232 3.03 -52.14 38.12
N ILE A 233 2.40 -51.40 39.03
CA ILE A 233 1.88 -51.88 40.31
C ILE A 233 0.48 -51.29 40.52
N SER A 234 -0.41 -52.03 41.19
CA SER A 234 -1.80 -51.61 41.47
C SER A 234 -2.21 -51.74 42.93
N ASP A 235 -1.36 -52.18 43.85
CA ASP A 235 -1.72 -52.53 45.23
C ASP A 235 -1.92 -51.34 46.19
N SER A 236 -1.81 -50.11 45.68
CA SER A 236 -2.10 -48.88 46.42
C SER A 236 -2.79 -47.84 45.54
N SER A 237 -3.64 -47.01 46.17
CA SER A 237 -4.38 -45.96 45.47
C SER A 237 -3.50 -44.93 44.77
N ILE A 238 -2.24 -44.75 45.22
CA ILE A 238 -1.28 -43.82 44.61
C ILE A 238 -0.95 -44.17 43.15
N TYR A 239 -1.07 -45.43 42.75
CA TYR A 239 -0.65 -45.88 41.42
C TYR A 239 -1.62 -45.50 40.29
N SER A 240 -2.81 -44.99 40.62
CA SER A 240 -3.69 -44.30 39.65
C SER A 240 -3.19 -42.90 39.28
N GLY A 241 -2.14 -42.40 39.94
CA GLY A 241 -1.55 -41.08 39.68
C GLY A 241 -0.66 -41.04 38.44
N TYR A 242 -0.75 -39.95 37.67
CA TYR A 242 0.14 -39.67 36.54
C TYR A 242 1.61 -39.50 37.00
N MET A 243 1.78 -39.01 38.23
CA MET A 243 2.95 -39.18 39.07
C MET A 243 2.49 -39.59 40.47
N TYR A 244 3.38 -40.16 41.28
CA TYR A 244 3.03 -40.61 42.63
C TYR A 244 4.19 -40.41 43.62
N SER A 245 3.89 -40.52 44.91
CA SER A 245 4.89 -40.66 45.98
C SER A 245 4.35 -41.57 47.07
N PRO A 246 5.21 -42.34 47.75
CA PRO A 246 4.78 -43.22 48.82
C PRO A 246 3.96 -42.47 49.87
N ASN A 247 2.76 -42.98 50.19
CA ASN A 247 1.87 -42.46 51.24
C ASN A 247 1.42 -40.99 51.10
N VAL A 248 1.50 -40.39 49.90
CA VAL A 248 1.07 -39.01 49.66
C VAL A 248 0.06 -38.96 48.51
N GLN A 249 -1.17 -38.52 48.81
CA GLN A 249 -2.27 -38.42 47.83
C GLN A 249 -1.87 -37.64 46.56
N PHE A 250 -1.27 -36.46 46.73
CA PHE A 250 -0.86 -35.56 45.66
C PHE A 250 0.66 -35.58 45.42
N GLY A 251 1.31 -36.73 45.67
CA GLY A 251 2.75 -36.90 45.53
C GLY A 251 3.20 -36.94 44.08
N ASN A 252 4.33 -36.29 43.76
CA ASN A 252 4.86 -36.13 42.40
C ASN A 252 6.36 -36.42 42.28
N ALA A 253 6.89 -37.30 43.13
CA ALA A 253 8.30 -37.71 43.10
C ALA A 253 8.62 -38.71 41.99
N THR A 254 7.71 -39.66 41.72
CA THR A 254 7.94 -40.76 40.78
C THR A 254 6.98 -40.66 39.59
N PRO A 255 7.48 -40.62 38.35
CA PRO A 255 6.65 -40.69 37.16
C PRO A 255 5.98 -42.07 36.99
N SER A 256 4.74 -42.06 36.50
CA SER A 256 4.07 -43.30 36.05
C SER A 256 4.66 -43.82 34.74
N TYR A 257 4.38 -45.08 34.42
CA TYR A 257 4.78 -45.69 33.15
C TYR A 257 4.14 -44.98 31.95
N ILE A 258 2.88 -44.54 32.09
CA ILE A 258 2.18 -43.83 31.02
C ILE A 258 2.74 -42.43 30.77
N LYS A 259 3.19 -41.72 31.82
CA LYS A 259 3.88 -40.43 31.67
C LYS A 259 5.14 -40.57 30.84
N HIS A 260 5.98 -41.55 31.16
CA HIS A 260 7.15 -41.87 30.36
C HIS A 260 6.79 -42.21 28.92
N CYS A 261 5.76 -43.04 28.71
CA CYS A 261 5.33 -43.43 27.37
C CYS A 261 4.97 -42.24 26.46
N VAL A 262 4.22 -41.26 26.97
CA VAL A 262 3.82 -40.09 26.15
C VAL A 262 4.96 -39.11 25.93
N GLU A 263 5.84 -38.91 26.92
CA GLU A 263 7.00 -38.03 26.80
C GLU A 263 8.07 -38.61 25.86
N ASP A 264 8.34 -39.91 25.95
CA ASP A 264 9.26 -40.61 25.06
C ASP A 264 8.79 -40.53 23.61
N TRP A 265 7.49 -40.72 23.37
CA TRP A 265 6.91 -40.57 22.04
C TRP A 265 7.06 -39.13 21.53
N PHE A 266 6.68 -38.13 22.34
CA PHE A 266 6.74 -36.72 21.92
C PHE A 266 8.16 -36.33 21.49
N SER A 267 9.17 -36.79 22.23
CA SER A 267 10.59 -36.51 21.96
C SER A 267 11.09 -37.01 20.59
N GLN A 268 10.37 -37.92 19.94
CA GLN A 268 10.70 -38.52 18.64
C GLN A 268 9.88 -37.93 17.48
N THR A 269 9.16 -36.83 17.70
CA THR A 269 8.32 -36.19 16.69
C THR A 269 8.83 -34.81 16.32
N SER A 270 8.40 -34.29 15.18
CA SER A 270 8.61 -32.89 14.78
C SER A 270 7.91 -31.85 15.67
N LEU A 271 7.17 -32.29 16.71
CA LEU A 271 6.52 -31.40 17.68
C LEU A 271 7.52 -30.77 18.65
N VAL A 272 8.71 -31.37 18.81
CA VAL A 272 9.75 -30.87 19.70
C VAL A 272 10.23 -29.49 19.23
N GLY A 273 10.05 -28.48 20.09
CA GLY A 273 10.46 -27.10 19.79
C GLY A 273 9.60 -26.39 18.74
N ASN A 274 8.48 -26.99 18.31
CA ASN A 274 7.61 -26.38 17.32
C ASN A 274 6.87 -25.16 17.93
N PRO A 275 6.98 -23.96 17.35
CA PRO A 275 6.41 -22.73 17.93
C PRO A 275 4.87 -22.71 17.91
N ASN A 276 4.23 -23.57 17.12
CA ASN A 276 2.78 -23.67 17.06
C ASN A 276 2.19 -24.51 18.21
N ILE A 277 3.01 -25.13 19.05
CA ILE A 277 2.56 -25.85 20.26
C ILE A 277 2.37 -24.87 21.42
N GLU A 278 1.24 -24.97 22.11
CA GLU A 278 0.99 -24.19 23.32
C GLU A 278 1.68 -24.81 24.54
N ASN A 279 2.57 -24.05 25.15
CA ASN A 279 3.36 -24.49 26.30
C ASN A 279 2.60 -24.37 27.62
N ASN A 280 1.65 -23.44 27.72
CA ASN A 280 0.93 -23.13 28.95
C ASN A 280 -0.39 -23.91 29.07
N GLN A 281 -0.30 -25.24 29.06
CA GLN A 281 -1.47 -26.13 29.12
C GLN A 281 -1.47 -27.07 30.31
N ILE A 282 -2.65 -27.18 30.95
CA ILE A 282 -2.89 -28.05 32.12
C ILE A 282 -3.43 -29.42 31.69
N TYR A 283 -2.72 -30.47 32.07
CA TYR A 283 -3.14 -31.87 31.95
C TYR A 283 -3.54 -32.40 33.33
N CYS A 284 -4.84 -32.43 33.60
CA CYS A 284 -5.32 -32.72 34.95
C CYS A 284 -5.39 -34.23 35.25
N ASN A 285 -4.75 -34.66 36.33
CA ASN A 285 -4.91 -35.99 36.92
C ASN A 285 -5.54 -35.83 38.32
N ASP A 286 -6.83 -35.48 38.35
CA ASP A 286 -7.52 -35.12 39.59
C ASP A 286 -7.64 -36.30 40.58
N ARG A 287 -6.78 -36.30 41.60
CA ARG A 287 -6.75 -37.29 42.68
C ARG A 287 -7.54 -36.85 43.91
N SER A 288 -8.35 -35.80 43.82
CA SER A 288 -9.20 -35.39 44.92
C SER A 288 -10.29 -36.42 45.24
N VAL A 289 -10.88 -36.33 46.43
CA VAL A 289 -11.98 -37.19 46.90
C VAL A 289 -13.11 -36.28 47.36
N ILE A 290 -14.34 -36.53 46.87
CA ILE A 290 -15.53 -35.77 47.26
C ILE A 290 -16.24 -36.46 48.43
N ASP A 291 -16.39 -37.79 48.36
CA ASP A 291 -17.10 -38.58 49.36
C ASP A 291 -16.09 -39.43 50.14
N GLY A 292 -15.83 -39.04 51.39
CA GLY A 292 -14.91 -39.74 52.30
C GLY A 292 -13.53 -39.11 52.44
N THR A 293 -12.59 -39.86 53.01
CA THR A 293 -11.20 -39.44 53.22
C THR A 293 -10.27 -40.34 52.40
N TRP A 294 -9.26 -39.74 51.77
CA TRP A 294 -8.28 -40.52 51.02
C TRP A 294 -7.55 -41.51 51.92
N SER A 295 -7.36 -42.73 51.42
CA SER A 295 -6.56 -43.79 52.02
C SER A 295 -5.67 -44.41 50.95
N PHE A 296 -4.44 -44.75 51.32
CA PHE A 296 -3.49 -45.38 50.40
C PHE A 296 -3.78 -46.88 50.18
N SER A 297 -4.54 -47.52 51.07
CA SER A 297 -4.77 -48.99 51.08
C SER A 297 -6.24 -49.41 51.27
N SER A 298 -7.16 -48.47 51.45
CA SER A 298 -8.59 -48.77 51.61
C SER A 298 -9.39 -48.37 50.37
N ASN A 299 -10.53 -49.02 50.16
CA ASN A 299 -11.42 -48.73 49.04
C ASN A 299 -11.79 -47.24 49.01
N ILE A 300 -11.50 -46.56 47.90
CA ILE A 300 -11.84 -45.15 47.66
C ILE A 300 -12.30 -44.92 46.23
N ASN A 301 -13.17 -43.95 46.04
CA ASN A 301 -13.49 -43.40 44.72
C ASN A 301 -12.89 -42.01 44.60
N TYR A 302 -12.25 -41.72 43.48
CA TYR A 302 -11.77 -40.37 43.20
C TYR A 302 -12.96 -39.46 42.83
N ALA A 303 -12.79 -38.15 42.99
CA ALA A 303 -13.81 -37.14 42.74
C ALA A 303 -14.44 -37.25 41.34
N SER A 304 -13.66 -37.71 40.37
CA SER A 304 -14.03 -38.00 38.99
C SER A 304 -15.16 -39.00 38.88
N TYR A 305 -15.06 -40.10 39.63
CA TYR A 305 -16.11 -41.09 39.69
C TYR A 305 -17.40 -40.48 40.23
N THR A 306 -17.37 -39.78 41.38
CA THR A 306 -18.58 -39.17 41.94
C THR A 306 -19.20 -38.15 40.98
N ARG A 307 -18.41 -37.27 40.34
CA ARG A 307 -18.96 -36.22 39.48
C ARG A 307 -19.51 -36.75 38.15
N ILE A 308 -18.91 -37.79 37.56
CA ILE A 308 -19.35 -38.37 36.28
C ILE A 308 -20.41 -39.46 36.49
N ALA A 309 -20.23 -40.35 37.48
CA ALA A 309 -21.13 -41.48 37.72
C ALA A 309 -22.43 -41.02 38.40
N ASN A 310 -22.30 -40.28 39.51
CA ASN A 310 -23.41 -39.99 40.41
C ASN A 310 -24.05 -38.63 40.12
N LYS A 311 -23.23 -37.58 40.05
CA LYS A 311 -23.73 -36.19 39.92
C LYS A 311 -24.00 -35.76 38.47
N LYS A 312 -23.48 -36.49 37.48
CA LYS A 312 -23.61 -36.16 36.04
C LYS A 312 -23.22 -34.72 35.73
N ASN A 313 -22.13 -34.25 36.36
CA ASN A 313 -21.65 -32.88 36.26
C ASN A 313 -20.13 -32.87 36.02
N PRO A 314 -19.69 -33.17 34.80
CA PRO A 314 -18.27 -33.09 34.45
C PRO A 314 -17.78 -31.65 34.48
N VAL A 315 -16.47 -31.46 34.70
CA VAL A 315 -15.82 -30.14 34.81
C VAL A 315 -14.53 -30.08 33.98
N LEU A 316 -14.18 -28.90 33.46
CA LEU A 316 -12.89 -28.68 32.77
C LEU A 316 -11.81 -28.07 33.68
N THR A 317 -12.15 -27.71 34.91
CA THR A 317 -11.22 -27.16 35.89
C THR A 317 -10.51 -28.24 36.69
N CYS A 318 -9.25 -27.98 37.02
CA CYS A 318 -8.43 -28.83 37.88
C CYS A 318 -8.27 -28.17 39.25
N SER A 319 -8.80 -28.78 40.30
CA SER A 319 -8.87 -28.12 41.62
C SER A 319 -7.52 -28.08 42.35
N ASN A 320 -6.74 -29.16 42.32
CA ASN A 320 -5.49 -29.26 43.07
C ASN A 320 -4.29 -28.84 42.21
N TYR A 321 -3.47 -27.90 42.71
CA TYR A 321 -2.26 -27.43 42.03
C TYR A 321 -1.27 -28.55 41.69
N ASN A 322 -1.08 -29.52 42.57
CA ASN A 322 -0.15 -30.65 42.34
C ASN A 322 -0.65 -31.60 41.23
N ASP A 323 -1.93 -31.57 40.88
CA ASP A 323 -2.50 -32.37 39.79
C ASP A 323 -2.57 -31.60 38.46
N LYS A 324 -2.19 -30.32 38.46
CA LYS A 324 -2.06 -29.48 37.25
C LYS A 324 -0.73 -29.75 36.54
N PHE A 325 -0.59 -30.89 35.88
CA PHE A 325 0.62 -31.21 35.14
C PHE A 325 0.81 -30.25 33.96
N THR A 326 1.96 -29.59 33.91
CA THR A 326 2.33 -28.62 32.87
C THR A 326 3.77 -28.84 32.44
N TYR A 327 4.11 -28.34 31.25
CA TYR A 327 5.49 -28.33 30.74
C TYR A 327 6.43 -27.60 31.71
N GLU A 328 7.64 -28.10 31.89
CA GLU A 328 8.64 -27.58 32.84
C GLU A 328 8.94 -26.08 32.65
N ASN A 329 8.83 -25.58 31.42
CA ASN A 329 9.02 -24.16 31.09
C ASN A 329 7.72 -23.35 31.05
N SER A 330 6.58 -23.93 31.44
CA SER A 330 5.30 -23.22 31.50
C SER A 330 5.31 -22.13 32.59
N SER A 331 4.53 -21.07 32.39
CA SER A 331 4.25 -20.05 33.41
C SER A 331 3.21 -20.50 34.45
N ILE A 332 2.48 -21.61 34.22
CA ILE A 332 1.38 -22.09 35.05
C ILE A 332 1.57 -23.55 35.51
N GLY A 333 0.73 -23.99 36.46
CA GLY A 333 0.69 -25.37 36.96
C GLY A 333 1.97 -25.84 37.65
N ASN A 334 2.12 -27.16 37.81
CA ASN A 334 3.15 -27.78 38.66
C ASN A 334 4.52 -27.98 37.98
N LYS A 335 4.61 -27.77 36.66
CA LYS A 335 5.85 -27.83 35.85
C LYS A 335 6.59 -29.17 35.91
N LYS A 336 5.86 -30.29 36.10
CA LYS A 336 6.46 -31.63 36.25
C LYS A 336 6.56 -32.46 34.96
N SER A 337 6.06 -31.94 33.83
CA SER A 337 6.18 -32.61 32.53
C SER A 337 7.35 -32.06 31.73
N LYS A 338 8.14 -32.94 31.09
CA LYS A 338 9.25 -32.55 30.23
C LYS A 338 8.78 -31.97 28.88
N TYR A 339 7.55 -32.27 28.47
CA TYR A 339 6.96 -31.77 27.24
C TYR A 339 5.50 -31.35 27.47
N PRO A 340 4.94 -30.44 26.65
CA PRO A 340 3.54 -30.04 26.70
C PRO A 340 2.63 -31.12 26.09
N VAL A 341 2.57 -32.28 26.74
CA VAL A 341 1.78 -33.44 26.33
C VAL A 341 1.19 -34.16 27.53
N GLY A 342 -0.01 -34.70 27.37
CA GLY A 342 -0.67 -35.52 28.38
C GLY A 342 -1.72 -36.45 27.78
N LEU A 343 -2.78 -36.70 28.55
CA LEU A 343 -3.90 -37.57 28.16
C LEU A 343 -5.22 -36.81 28.29
N ILE A 344 -6.24 -37.27 27.57
CA ILE A 344 -7.61 -36.77 27.69
C ILE A 344 -8.17 -37.10 29.07
N THR A 345 -8.97 -36.21 29.64
CA THR A 345 -9.63 -36.45 30.94
C THR A 345 -10.98 -37.16 30.78
N ALA A 346 -11.44 -37.84 31.83
CA ALA A 346 -12.74 -38.50 31.82
C ALA A 346 -13.89 -37.48 31.70
N ASP A 347 -13.68 -36.28 32.26
CA ASP A 347 -14.59 -35.15 32.12
C ASP A 347 -14.68 -34.69 30.66
N GLU A 348 -13.56 -34.51 29.95
CA GLU A 348 -13.55 -34.18 28.52
C GLU A 348 -14.26 -35.26 27.67
N VAL A 349 -14.04 -36.55 27.98
CA VAL A 349 -14.75 -37.66 27.30
C VAL A 349 -16.25 -37.61 27.56
N ALA A 350 -16.68 -37.29 28.78
CA ALA A 350 -18.09 -37.16 29.14
C ALA A 350 -18.76 -35.94 28.47
N ILE A 351 -18.04 -34.82 28.47
CA ILE A 351 -18.41 -33.56 27.82
C ILE A 351 -18.60 -33.76 26.31
N ALA A 352 -17.73 -34.56 25.68
CA ALA A 352 -17.82 -34.95 24.28
C ALA A 352 -19.01 -35.86 23.94
N GLY A 353 -19.82 -36.31 24.91
CA GLY A 353 -21.06 -37.06 24.65
C GLY A 353 -21.10 -38.49 25.17
N ASN A 354 -20.09 -38.94 25.92
CA ASN A 354 -20.03 -40.29 26.46
C ASN A 354 -20.51 -40.33 27.91
N ILE A 355 -20.95 -41.50 28.37
CA ILE A 355 -21.39 -41.68 29.75
C ILE A 355 -20.76 -42.95 30.31
N LEU A 356 -20.36 -42.86 31.57
CA LEU A 356 -19.83 -43.99 32.32
C LEU A 356 -20.83 -45.16 32.30
N PHE A 357 -20.37 -46.34 31.88
CA PHE A 357 -21.15 -47.57 31.75
C PHE A 357 -22.30 -47.54 30.73
N ILE A 358 -22.30 -46.59 29.79
CA ILE A 358 -23.23 -46.61 28.64
C ILE A 358 -22.43 -46.63 27.34
N MET A 359 -22.80 -47.53 26.44
CA MET A 359 -22.16 -47.69 25.13
C MET A 359 -22.45 -46.48 24.23
N ASN A 360 -21.40 -45.94 23.59
CA ASN A 360 -21.52 -44.95 22.52
C ASN A 360 -20.46 -45.14 21.42
N LYS A 361 -20.78 -45.98 20.44
CA LYS A 361 -19.91 -46.21 19.27
C LYS A 361 -19.96 -45.09 18.21
N LYS A 362 -20.81 -44.08 18.40
CA LYS A 362 -20.94 -42.94 17.47
C LYS A 362 -20.09 -41.73 17.85
N SER A 363 -19.45 -41.77 19.02
CA SER A 363 -18.56 -40.68 19.46
C SER A 363 -17.35 -40.56 18.54
N TYR A 364 -16.94 -39.33 18.19
CA TYR A 364 -15.70 -39.10 17.44
C TYR A 364 -14.43 -39.55 18.18
N LEU A 365 -14.54 -39.85 19.47
CA LEU A 365 -13.48 -40.40 20.31
C LEU A 365 -13.39 -41.93 20.25
N TYR A 366 -14.37 -42.62 19.64
CA TYR A 366 -14.39 -44.08 19.54
C TYR A 366 -13.41 -44.58 18.48
N THR A 367 -12.63 -45.59 18.84
CA THR A 367 -11.57 -46.15 17.97
C THR A 367 -11.65 -47.66 17.79
N ASN A 368 -12.65 -48.32 18.39
CA ASN A 368 -12.71 -49.77 18.51
C ASN A 368 -11.45 -50.36 19.17
N GLN A 369 -10.77 -49.58 20.00
CA GLN A 369 -9.62 -49.98 20.81
C GLN A 369 -9.82 -49.54 22.25
N ASP A 370 -9.33 -50.35 23.19
CA ASP A 370 -9.23 -49.93 24.59
C ASP A 370 -8.09 -48.89 24.68
N TYR A 371 -8.33 -47.71 25.25
CA TYR A 371 -7.29 -46.72 25.51
C TYR A 371 -7.44 -45.99 26.85
N TRP A 372 -6.30 -45.57 27.40
CA TRP A 372 -6.23 -44.86 28.68
C TRP A 372 -6.83 -43.46 28.62
N VAL A 373 -7.55 -43.12 29.68
CA VAL A 373 -7.98 -41.76 30.00
C VAL A 373 -7.16 -41.31 31.21
N GLY A 374 -6.65 -40.08 31.21
CA GLY A 374 -5.69 -39.57 32.19
C GLY A 374 -6.21 -39.42 33.61
N THR A 375 -7.51 -39.61 33.83
CA THR A 375 -8.20 -39.41 35.11
C THR A 375 -8.24 -40.71 35.92
N PRO A 376 -7.92 -40.69 37.22
CA PRO A 376 -8.04 -41.86 38.08
C PRO A 376 -9.52 -42.15 38.37
N LEU A 377 -9.90 -43.42 38.61
CA LEU A 377 -11.29 -43.81 38.87
C LEU A 377 -11.52 -44.21 40.33
N SER A 378 -10.79 -45.22 40.82
CA SER A 378 -10.92 -45.73 42.18
C SER A 378 -9.70 -46.54 42.59
N PHE A 379 -9.62 -46.84 43.88
CA PHE A 379 -8.87 -47.97 44.39
C PHE A 379 -9.86 -48.91 45.06
N ARG A 380 -9.90 -50.17 44.63
CA ARG A 380 -10.88 -51.14 45.11
C ARG A 380 -10.31 -52.55 45.06
N ASP A 381 -10.62 -53.36 46.07
CA ASP A 381 -10.22 -54.77 46.14
C ASP A 381 -8.71 -54.93 45.94
N SER A 382 -7.94 -54.06 46.63
CA SER A 382 -6.48 -53.96 46.54
C SER A 382 -5.93 -53.66 45.14
N ASN A 383 -6.72 -53.01 44.28
CA ASN A 383 -6.34 -52.66 42.92
C ASN A 383 -6.65 -51.19 42.60
N ALA A 384 -5.67 -50.50 42.03
CA ALA A 384 -5.78 -49.17 41.45
C ALA A 384 -6.41 -49.24 40.06
N TYR A 385 -7.41 -48.40 39.83
CA TYR A 385 -8.14 -48.28 38.57
C TYR A 385 -8.05 -46.85 38.04
N SER A 386 -7.82 -46.74 36.74
CA SER A 386 -7.92 -45.49 35.98
C SER A 386 -9.03 -45.62 34.94
N PHE A 387 -9.59 -44.48 34.53
CA PHE A 387 -10.59 -44.47 33.47
C PHE A 387 -9.97 -44.98 32.15
N ALA A 388 -10.77 -45.68 31.37
CA ALA A 388 -10.43 -46.14 30.03
C ALA A 388 -11.65 -46.00 29.12
N PHE A 389 -11.41 -45.71 27.85
CA PHE A 389 -12.42 -45.80 26.81
C PHE A 389 -12.24 -47.13 26.09
N LEU A 390 -13.29 -47.92 26.04
CA LEU A 390 -13.21 -49.32 25.64
C LEU A 390 -13.55 -49.53 24.17
N SER A 391 -13.02 -50.62 23.60
CA SER A 391 -13.25 -51.09 22.23
C SER A 391 -14.72 -51.39 21.90
N ASP A 392 -15.54 -51.66 22.91
CA ASP A 392 -17.00 -51.83 22.77
C ASP A 392 -17.77 -50.50 22.88
N GLY A 393 -17.09 -49.38 23.14
CA GLY A 393 -17.65 -48.02 23.15
C GLY A 393 -18.06 -47.50 24.52
N TYR A 394 -17.64 -48.13 25.62
CA TYR A 394 -17.92 -47.65 26.97
C TYR A 394 -16.81 -46.74 27.49
N LEU A 395 -17.18 -45.66 28.17
CA LEU A 395 -16.32 -45.06 29.19
C LEU A 395 -16.42 -45.93 30.45
N ASN A 396 -15.32 -46.53 30.89
CA ASN A 396 -15.23 -47.44 32.02
C ASN A 396 -13.84 -47.33 32.68
N SER A 397 -13.34 -48.42 33.25
CA SER A 397 -12.06 -48.52 33.94
C SER A 397 -11.29 -49.77 33.54
N ARG A 398 -9.98 -49.69 33.74
CA ARG A 398 -9.05 -50.81 33.67
C ARG A 398 -8.12 -50.73 34.87
N ASN A 399 -7.64 -51.90 35.32
CA ASN A 399 -6.59 -51.97 36.33
C ASN A 399 -5.34 -51.29 35.74
N VAL A 400 -4.68 -50.41 36.49
CA VAL A 400 -3.53 -49.62 36.01
C VAL A 400 -2.39 -50.46 35.41
N THR A 401 -2.31 -51.76 35.73
CA THR A 401 -1.33 -52.71 35.18
C THR A 401 -1.71 -53.29 33.81
N SER A 402 -2.94 -53.09 33.35
CA SER A 402 -3.40 -53.56 32.04
C SER A 402 -2.67 -52.87 30.90
N SER A 403 -2.32 -53.59 29.83
CA SER A 403 -1.69 -52.99 28.64
C SER A 403 -2.75 -52.65 27.60
N ILE A 404 -3.06 -51.35 27.44
CA ILE A 404 -4.05 -50.83 26.49
C ILE A 404 -3.51 -49.57 25.82
N GLY A 405 -4.26 -49.05 24.84
CA GLY A 405 -3.86 -47.93 24.00
C GLY A 405 -3.47 -46.65 24.73
N VAL A 406 -2.47 -45.97 24.20
CA VAL A 406 -2.04 -44.65 24.67
C VAL A 406 -2.33 -43.60 23.59
N ARG A 407 -3.12 -42.58 23.93
CA ARG A 407 -3.48 -41.49 23.01
C ARG A 407 -3.04 -40.14 23.56
N PRO A 408 -1.93 -39.58 23.03
CA PRO A 408 -1.43 -38.27 23.45
C PRO A 408 -2.44 -37.14 23.17
N VAL A 409 -2.44 -36.14 24.05
CA VAL A 409 -3.18 -34.88 23.90
C VAL A 409 -2.19 -33.73 23.96
N ILE A 410 -2.31 -32.81 23.01
CA ILE A 410 -1.54 -31.56 22.93
C ILE A 410 -2.48 -30.39 22.71
N SER A 411 -1.98 -29.17 22.75
CA SER A 411 -2.72 -28.01 22.23
C SER A 411 -1.87 -27.18 21.28
N LEU A 412 -2.49 -26.66 20.23
CA LEU A 412 -1.89 -25.64 19.38
C LEU A 412 -2.07 -24.26 20.01
N SER A 413 -1.10 -23.37 19.80
CA SER A 413 -1.14 -21.98 20.27
C SER A 413 -2.35 -21.22 19.69
N SER A 414 -2.84 -20.24 20.45
CA SER A 414 -3.91 -19.32 20.01
C SER A 414 -3.57 -18.51 18.75
N ASN A 415 -2.28 -18.39 18.44
CA ASN A 415 -1.78 -17.64 17.28
C ASN A 415 -1.65 -18.50 16.03
N VAL A 416 -1.84 -19.82 16.13
CA VAL A 416 -1.71 -20.71 14.99
C VAL A 416 -2.65 -20.29 13.86
N LYS A 417 -2.18 -20.40 12.63
CA LYS A 417 -3.01 -20.20 11.45
C LYS A 417 -3.36 -21.53 10.80
N LEU A 418 -4.61 -21.65 10.38
CA LEU A 418 -5.14 -22.86 9.75
C LEU A 418 -5.66 -22.56 8.34
N HIS A 419 -5.41 -23.51 7.44
CA HIS A 419 -6.18 -23.72 6.22
C HIS A 419 -7.20 -24.85 6.47
N GLY A 420 -8.19 -24.97 5.59
CA GLY A 420 -9.18 -26.05 5.66
C GLY A 420 -10.44 -25.68 6.44
N ASN A 421 -11.34 -26.65 6.60
CA ASN A 421 -12.62 -26.49 7.30
C ASN A 421 -12.92 -27.63 8.29
N GLY A 422 -11.93 -28.47 8.59
CA GLY A 422 -12.02 -29.55 9.58
C GLY A 422 -12.77 -30.79 9.12
N THR A 423 -13.37 -30.80 7.92
CA THR A 423 -14.01 -32.01 7.36
C THR A 423 -12.97 -33.06 6.96
N TRP A 424 -13.38 -34.32 6.77
CA TRP A 424 -12.45 -35.35 6.32
C TRP A 424 -11.83 -35.06 4.94
N GLN A 425 -12.57 -34.39 4.05
CA GLN A 425 -12.06 -33.99 2.72
C GLN A 425 -11.04 -32.87 2.83
N ASN A 426 -11.20 -32.00 3.82
CA ASN A 426 -10.38 -30.81 4.00
C ASN A 426 -10.06 -30.57 5.49
N PRO A 427 -9.25 -31.45 6.11
CA PRO A 427 -8.85 -31.29 7.50
C PRO A 427 -8.19 -29.93 7.71
N TYR A 428 -8.31 -29.38 8.92
CA TYR A 428 -7.53 -28.21 9.23
C TYR A 428 -6.04 -28.52 9.13
N LYS A 429 -5.30 -27.72 8.37
CA LYS A 429 -3.85 -27.85 8.22
C LYS A 429 -3.18 -26.59 8.73
N VAL A 430 -2.19 -26.76 9.60
CA VAL A 430 -1.37 -25.63 10.07
C VAL A 430 -0.61 -25.04 8.90
N ALA A 431 -0.70 -23.72 8.73
CA ALA A 431 0.05 -23.01 7.71
C ALA A 431 1.54 -23.04 8.09
N GLU A 432 2.36 -23.69 7.26
CA GLU A 432 3.81 -23.68 7.42
C GLU A 432 4.38 -22.63 6.47
N ASN A 433 5.14 -21.68 7.03
CA ASN A 433 5.85 -20.57 6.36
C ASN A 433 5.00 -19.32 6.10
N GLU A 434 5.02 -18.38 7.04
CA GLU A 434 4.68 -16.99 6.74
C GLU A 434 5.91 -16.33 6.10
N ASN A 435 5.73 -15.75 4.91
CA ASN A 435 6.74 -14.85 4.36
C ASN A 435 6.74 -13.55 5.18
N PRO A 436 7.87 -12.82 5.25
CA PRO A 436 7.92 -11.53 5.94
C PRO A 436 6.93 -10.54 5.30
N VAL A 437 6.28 -9.70 6.09
CA VAL A 437 5.27 -8.75 5.59
C VAL A 437 5.89 -7.38 5.38
N ILE A 438 5.57 -6.73 4.25
CA ILE A 438 5.86 -5.31 3.99
C ILE A 438 4.58 -4.51 4.17
N SER A 439 4.60 -3.51 5.04
CA SER A 439 3.48 -2.62 5.32
C SER A 439 3.92 -1.16 5.26
N GLN A 440 2.96 -0.23 5.20
CA GLN A 440 3.23 1.22 5.21
C GLN A 440 4.26 1.69 4.17
N LEU A 441 4.30 1.03 3.01
CA LEU A 441 5.19 1.42 1.93
C LEU A 441 4.72 2.76 1.35
N ASN A 442 5.53 3.79 1.54
CA ASN A 442 5.28 5.14 1.05
C ASN A 442 6.50 5.65 0.28
N LEU A 443 6.23 6.47 -0.74
CA LEU A 443 7.23 7.22 -1.48
C LEU A 443 6.94 8.71 -1.31
N ASN A 444 7.89 9.44 -0.74
CA ASN A 444 7.86 10.90 -0.69
C ASN A 444 9.05 11.45 -1.49
N GLU A 445 8.77 12.02 -2.66
CA GLU A 445 9.76 12.39 -3.67
C GLU A 445 10.67 11.22 -4.06
N ASN A 446 11.83 11.12 -3.41
CA ASN A 446 12.83 10.09 -3.62
C ASN A 446 13.12 9.24 -2.37
N VAL A 447 12.38 9.48 -1.28
CA VAL A 447 12.52 8.77 0.00
C VAL A 447 11.47 7.68 0.12
N ILE A 448 11.92 6.44 0.31
CA ILE A 448 11.08 5.27 0.55
C ILE A 448 11.04 4.99 2.04
N THR A 449 9.84 4.89 2.59
CA THR A 449 9.62 4.41 3.96
C THR A 449 8.71 3.18 3.94
N ALA A 450 8.98 2.20 4.79
CA ALA A 450 8.15 1.00 4.94
C ALA A 450 8.38 0.35 6.31
N SER A 451 7.44 -0.46 6.77
CA SER A 451 7.57 -1.27 7.99
C SER A 451 7.52 -2.75 7.65
N PHE A 452 8.53 -3.49 8.08
CA PHE A 452 8.64 -4.93 7.89
C PHE A 452 8.27 -5.65 9.18
N THR A 453 7.54 -6.75 9.07
CA THR A 453 7.20 -7.59 10.22
C THR A 453 7.33 -9.06 9.88
N ASP A 454 7.88 -9.85 10.79
CA ASP A 454 7.94 -11.31 10.69
C ASP A 454 7.91 -11.95 12.09
N ASP A 455 7.07 -12.96 12.27
CA ASP A 455 6.86 -13.59 13.58
C ASP A 455 8.05 -14.46 14.03
N LYS A 456 8.88 -14.93 13.09
CA LYS A 456 10.08 -15.75 13.35
C LYS A 456 11.36 -14.91 13.35
N GLY A 457 11.40 -13.81 12.62
CA GLY A 457 12.48 -12.83 12.61
C GLY A 457 12.94 -12.46 11.21
N LEU A 458 13.34 -11.20 11.05
CA LEU A 458 13.88 -10.65 9.80
C LEU A 458 15.39 -10.91 9.70
N SER A 459 15.89 -11.09 8.48
CA SER A 459 17.33 -11.27 8.21
C SER A 459 17.91 -10.28 7.20
N GLY A 460 17.11 -9.72 6.30
CA GLY A 460 17.61 -8.75 5.34
C GLY A 460 16.55 -8.03 4.50
N TYR A 461 16.94 -6.93 3.87
CA TYR A 461 16.19 -6.31 2.77
C TYR A 461 17.11 -5.97 1.60
N ALA A 462 16.53 -5.73 0.42
CA ALA A 462 17.26 -5.31 -0.77
C ALA A 462 16.36 -4.46 -1.69
N ILE A 463 16.98 -3.56 -2.45
CA ILE A 463 16.31 -2.82 -3.54
C ILE A 463 16.79 -3.39 -4.88
N SER A 464 15.86 -3.67 -5.78
CA SER A 464 16.14 -4.28 -7.08
C SER A 464 15.31 -3.63 -8.17
N THR A 465 15.80 -3.66 -9.41
CA THR A 465 15.02 -3.29 -10.60
C THR A 465 14.19 -4.45 -11.15
N SER A 466 14.22 -5.62 -10.49
CA SER A 466 13.44 -6.81 -10.83
C SER A 466 12.62 -7.29 -9.64
N ASN A 467 11.38 -7.73 -9.92
CA ASN A 467 10.51 -8.45 -8.99
C ASN A 467 10.51 -9.97 -9.18
N THR A 468 11.24 -10.48 -10.18
CA THR A 468 11.32 -11.91 -10.49
C THR A 468 12.70 -12.50 -10.25
N VAL A 469 13.74 -11.66 -10.24
CA VAL A 469 15.12 -12.08 -9.98
C VAL A 469 15.50 -11.69 -8.56
N THR A 470 15.72 -12.69 -7.71
CA THR A 470 16.12 -12.48 -6.32
C THR A 470 17.45 -11.75 -6.23
N PRO A 471 17.56 -10.70 -5.39
CA PRO A 471 18.81 -9.97 -5.19
C PRO A 471 19.92 -10.84 -4.61
N THR A 472 21.15 -10.61 -5.04
CA THR A 472 22.34 -11.28 -4.47
C THR A 472 22.91 -10.52 -3.28
N ASN A 473 22.76 -9.19 -3.26
CA ASN A 473 23.24 -8.32 -2.20
C ASN A 473 22.07 -7.91 -1.30
N TRP A 474 22.17 -8.23 -0.02
CA TRP A 474 21.15 -7.95 0.99
C TRP A 474 21.75 -7.10 2.12
N GLU A 475 21.04 -6.02 2.48
CA GLU A 475 21.29 -5.30 3.71
C GLU A 475 20.78 -6.11 4.89
N LYS A 476 21.59 -6.27 5.93
CA LYS A 476 21.24 -7.09 7.09
C LYS A 476 20.38 -6.31 8.06
N ILE A 477 19.28 -6.92 8.49
CA ILE A 477 18.40 -6.43 9.56
C ILE A 477 18.11 -7.57 10.54
N ASN A 478 17.56 -7.25 11.71
CA ASN A 478 17.26 -8.22 12.75
C ASN A 478 16.01 -7.82 13.54
N GLY A 479 15.50 -8.76 14.35
CA GLY A 479 14.27 -8.57 15.13
C GLY A 479 13.01 -8.98 14.36
N LYS A 480 11.86 -8.87 15.04
CA LYS A 480 10.55 -9.20 14.45
C LYS A 480 9.96 -8.05 13.63
N THR A 481 10.48 -6.85 13.79
CA THR A 481 9.98 -5.63 13.15
C THR A 481 11.14 -4.74 12.73
N TYR A 482 11.03 -4.06 11.59
CA TYR A 482 12.03 -3.11 11.12
C TYR A 482 11.40 -1.98 10.31
N ASP A 483 11.74 -0.73 10.62
CA ASP A 483 11.29 0.44 9.85
C ASP A 483 12.39 0.90 8.88
N LEU A 484 12.07 0.86 7.58
CA LEU A 484 12.92 1.31 6.50
C LEU A 484 12.77 2.83 6.29
N ASN A 485 13.90 3.50 6.06
CA ASN A 485 13.96 4.86 5.51
C ASN A 485 15.20 4.99 4.62
N ILE A 486 15.02 5.05 3.30
CA ILE A 486 16.12 5.14 2.33
C ILE A 486 15.79 6.15 1.21
N SER A 487 16.81 6.67 0.53
CA SER A 487 16.63 7.56 -0.64
C SER A 487 17.21 6.94 -1.91
N LEU A 488 16.48 7.02 -3.03
CA LEU A 488 16.95 6.58 -4.35
C LEU A 488 17.14 7.78 -5.28
N THR A 489 18.33 7.95 -5.84
CA THR A 489 18.68 9.15 -6.65
C THR A 489 18.67 8.89 -8.15
N THR A 490 18.08 7.80 -8.61
CA THR A 490 18.08 7.41 -10.02
C THR A 490 16.69 7.03 -10.47
N ASP A 491 16.29 7.53 -11.64
CA ASP A 491 15.02 7.17 -12.27
C ASP A 491 14.94 5.67 -12.50
N GLY A 492 13.77 5.11 -12.29
CA GLY A 492 13.53 3.71 -12.54
C GLY A 492 12.36 3.13 -11.77
N THR A 493 12.00 1.91 -12.15
CA THR A 493 11.10 1.07 -11.38
C THR A 493 11.93 0.17 -10.49
N TYR A 494 11.70 0.28 -9.19
CA TYR A 494 12.36 -0.50 -8.16
C TYR A 494 11.35 -1.38 -7.42
N TYR A 495 11.87 -2.39 -6.76
CA TYR A 495 11.13 -3.30 -5.91
C TYR A 495 11.92 -3.48 -4.62
N LEU A 496 11.19 -3.46 -3.51
CA LEU A 496 11.72 -3.71 -2.19
C LEU A 496 11.52 -5.19 -1.85
N TRP A 497 12.63 -5.87 -1.64
CA TRP A 497 12.68 -7.26 -1.23
C TRP A 497 12.97 -7.33 0.27
N VAL A 498 12.27 -8.20 1.00
CA VAL A 498 12.50 -8.47 2.42
C VAL A 498 12.66 -9.98 2.61
N LYS A 499 13.58 -10.38 3.48
CA LYS A 499 13.94 -11.77 3.77
C LYS A 499 13.90 -12.05 5.26
N ASP A 500 13.32 -13.17 5.64
CA ASP A 500 13.27 -13.65 7.03
C ASP A 500 14.50 -14.51 7.39
N THR A 501 14.58 -14.99 8.63
CA THR A 501 15.67 -15.88 9.10
C THR A 501 15.64 -17.28 8.50
N ASP A 502 14.49 -17.72 7.99
CA ASP A 502 14.28 -19.03 7.37
C ASP A 502 14.61 -19.01 5.86
N GLY A 503 14.86 -17.82 5.29
CA GLY A 503 15.20 -17.60 3.89
C GLY A 503 14.00 -17.32 2.98
N ASN A 504 12.79 -17.19 3.53
CA ASN A 504 11.61 -16.79 2.76
C ASN A 504 11.68 -15.31 2.42
N THR A 505 11.07 -14.93 1.28
CA THR A 505 11.14 -13.56 0.77
C THR A 505 9.78 -13.01 0.37
N THR A 506 9.59 -11.72 0.61
CA THR A 506 8.47 -10.93 0.08
C THR A 506 8.99 -9.78 -0.76
N VAL A 507 8.23 -9.43 -1.79
CA VAL A 507 8.54 -8.34 -2.72
C VAL A 507 7.40 -7.33 -2.70
N SER A 508 7.73 -6.04 -2.70
CA SER A 508 6.75 -4.97 -2.78
C SER A 508 6.11 -4.85 -4.16
N GLU A 509 5.02 -4.10 -4.22
CA GLU A 509 4.57 -3.44 -5.45
C GLU A 509 5.66 -2.52 -6.04
N PRO A 510 5.61 -2.19 -7.35
CA PRO A 510 6.61 -1.35 -8.00
C PRO A 510 6.69 0.06 -7.38
N ILE A 511 7.92 0.49 -7.11
CA ILE A 511 8.27 1.83 -6.62
C ILE A 511 8.88 2.61 -7.79
N ILE A 512 8.18 3.62 -8.28
CA ILE A 512 8.59 4.37 -9.47
C ILE A 512 9.22 5.70 -9.03
N ILE A 513 10.52 5.87 -9.25
CA ILE A 513 11.24 7.13 -9.04
C ILE A 513 11.32 7.87 -10.38
N VAL A 514 10.91 9.14 -10.37
CA VAL A 514 10.96 10.03 -11.53
C VAL A 514 11.54 11.38 -11.13
N GLN A 515 12.77 11.69 -11.54
CA GLN A 515 13.40 12.98 -11.31
C GLN A 515 12.92 14.02 -12.32
N LYS A 516 12.63 15.20 -11.79
CA LYS A 516 12.33 16.41 -12.56
C LYS A 516 13.63 17.08 -13.00
N GLY A 517 13.59 17.82 -14.10
CA GLY A 517 14.75 18.43 -14.72
C GLY A 517 15.53 19.37 -13.79
N TRP A 518 14.83 20.11 -12.93
CA TRP A 518 15.48 20.97 -11.94
C TRP A 518 16.29 20.16 -10.92
N GLN A 519 15.83 18.96 -10.52
CA GLN A 519 16.57 18.06 -9.63
C GLN A 519 17.83 17.54 -10.33
N THR A 520 17.74 17.19 -11.61
CA THR A 520 18.89 16.79 -12.44
C THR A 520 19.94 17.91 -12.52
N ILE A 521 19.52 19.17 -12.65
CA ILE A 521 20.43 20.32 -12.66
C ILE A 521 21.14 20.50 -11.32
N LEU A 522 20.41 20.40 -10.21
CA LEU A 522 21.00 20.50 -8.87
C LEU A 522 22.00 19.37 -8.60
N ALA A 523 21.69 18.13 -9.00
CA ALA A 523 22.56 16.98 -8.81
C ALA A 523 23.89 17.09 -9.58
N ASN A 524 23.87 17.74 -10.75
CA ASN A 524 25.05 17.92 -11.60
C ASN A 524 25.83 19.22 -11.31
N SER A 525 25.46 19.97 -10.27
CA SER A 525 26.03 21.29 -9.99
C SER A 525 26.49 21.42 -8.54
N LYS A 526 27.59 22.16 -8.33
CA LYS A 526 28.00 22.57 -6.99
C LYS A 526 27.07 23.68 -6.49
N ILE A 527 26.45 23.49 -5.34
CA ILE A 527 25.62 24.50 -4.67
C ILE A 527 26.45 25.17 -3.56
N ASN A 528 26.46 26.49 -3.52
CA ASN A 528 27.14 27.27 -2.49
C ASN A 528 26.12 27.95 -1.57
N GLU A 529 26.42 27.94 -0.28
CA GLU A 529 25.54 28.48 0.77
C GLU A 529 25.82 29.96 1.09
N THR A 530 26.95 30.51 0.64
CA THR A 530 27.34 31.90 0.91
C THR A 530 26.84 32.85 -0.18
N THR A 531 26.46 34.07 0.17
CA THR A 531 26.14 35.10 -0.84
C THR A 531 27.43 35.59 -1.54
N PRO A 532 27.47 35.65 -2.89
CA PRO A 532 28.61 36.21 -3.62
C PRO A 532 28.84 37.69 -3.35
N ASP A 533 30.08 38.14 -3.57
CA ASP A 533 30.38 39.57 -3.66
C ASP A 533 30.05 40.11 -5.06
N PHE A 534 29.01 40.95 -5.15
CA PHE A 534 28.57 41.58 -6.40
C PHE A 534 29.34 42.87 -6.74
N ASN A 535 30.33 43.27 -5.93
CA ASN A 535 31.28 44.33 -6.30
C ASN A 535 32.30 43.85 -7.34
N GLN A 536 32.55 42.55 -7.40
CA GLN A 536 33.58 41.94 -8.24
C GLN A 536 32.97 41.14 -9.38
N ILE A 537 33.67 41.15 -10.51
CA ILE A 537 33.37 40.26 -11.63
C ILE A 537 33.64 38.82 -11.23
N SER A 538 32.87 37.88 -11.77
CA SER A 538 33.13 36.45 -11.60
C SER A 538 33.75 35.86 -12.87
N THR A 539 34.99 35.39 -12.76
CA THR A 539 35.76 34.83 -13.89
C THR A 539 36.01 33.33 -13.78
N THR A 540 35.63 32.71 -12.65
CA THR A 540 35.78 31.27 -12.37
C THR A 540 34.44 30.57 -12.36
N ASN A 541 34.43 29.24 -12.51
CA ASN A 541 33.20 28.44 -12.31
C ASN A 541 32.85 28.42 -10.82
N GLU A 542 31.90 29.26 -10.40
CA GLU A 542 31.46 29.30 -9.00
C GLU A 542 30.28 28.35 -8.75
N GLY A 543 29.60 27.85 -9.78
CA GLY A 543 28.46 26.94 -9.65
C GLY A 543 27.12 27.65 -9.42
N LEU A 544 26.29 27.08 -8.55
CA LEU A 544 24.97 27.60 -8.18
C LEU A 544 24.99 28.31 -6.83
N PHE A 545 24.16 29.33 -6.69
CA PHE A 545 23.89 30.05 -5.46
C PHE A 545 22.40 30.18 -5.21
N LYS A 546 22.01 30.28 -3.94
CA LYS A 546 20.60 30.46 -3.53
C LYS A 546 20.24 31.94 -3.45
N ALA A 547 19.03 32.28 -3.87
CA ALA A 547 18.41 33.58 -3.62
C ALA A 547 16.89 33.43 -3.54
N GLN A 548 16.22 34.40 -2.93
CA GLN A 548 14.76 34.44 -2.90
C GLN A 548 14.23 35.13 -4.16
N ASP A 549 13.24 34.54 -4.81
CA ASP A 549 12.41 35.19 -5.83
C ASP A 549 10.95 35.30 -5.36
N ASP A 550 10.05 35.73 -6.24
CA ASP A 550 8.62 35.89 -5.93
C ASP A 550 7.89 34.54 -5.74
N LEU A 551 8.48 33.43 -6.17
CA LEU A 551 7.88 32.10 -6.19
C LEU A 551 8.46 31.16 -5.11
N GLY A 552 9.62 31.51 -4.52
CA GLY A 552 10.27 30.73 -3.47
C GLY A 552 11.79 30.87 -3.46
N THR A 553 12.48 29.75 -3.24
CA THR A 553 13.94 29.67 -3.23
C THR A 553 14.47 29.31 -4.61
N SER A 554 15.14 30.26 -5.27
CA SER A 554 15.79 30.06 -6.56
C SER A 554 17.24 29.61 -6.43
N TYR A 555 17.74 28.98 -7.49
CA TYR A 555 19.15 28.60 -7.66
C TYR A 555 19.69 29.18 -8.97
N TYR A 556 20.63 30.12 -8.92
CA TYR A 556 21.18 30.78 -10.11
C TYR A 556 22.64 30.42 -10.37
N PHE A 557 23.01 30.32 -11.64
CA PHE A 557 24.39 30.06 -12.06
C PHE A 557 25.23 31.33 -11.98
N ARG A 558 26.51 31.20 -11.63
CA ARG A 558 27.45 32.32 -11.56
C ARG A 558 28.85 31.98 -12.11
N GLY A 559 29.38 32.89 -12.91
CA GLY A 559 30.76 32.88 -13.38
C GLY A 559 30.99 32.08 -14.66
N ALA A 560 32.17 31.49 -14.78
CA ALA A 560 32.63 30.71 -15.93
C ALA A 560 32.09 29.26 -15.92
N VAL A 561 30.78 29.09 -15.76
CA VAL A 561 30.13 27.77 -15.75
C VAL A 561 30.07 27.16 -17.16
N ASP A 562 30.26 25.84 -17.26
CA ASP A 562 30.23 25.09 -18.52
C ASP A 562 29.25 23.91 -18.53
N ASN A 563 28.52 23.69 -17.43
CA ASN A 563 27.54 22.61 -17.23
C ASN A 563 26.07 23.10 -17.25
N ASN A 564 25.77 24.17 -18.00
CA ASN A 564 24.43 24.78 -18.05
C ASN A 564 23.89 24.96 -19.48
N TRP A 565 24.32 24.12 -20.42
CA TRP A 565 23.82 24.08 -21.79
C TRP A 565 22.54 23.26 -21.91
N VAL A 566 21.58 23.78 -22.66
CA VAL A 566 20.32 23.09 -22.99
C VAL A 566 20.11 23.15 -24.49
N LYS A 567 19.70 22.03 -25.08
CA LYS A 567 19.19 21.94 -26.45
C LYS A 567 17.67 21.78 -26.39
N PHE A 568 16.95 22.78 -26.90
CA PHE A 568 15.49 22.78 -26.81
C PHE A 568 14.83 23.60 -27.93
N GLY A 569 13.86 22.98 -28.61
CA GLY A 569 13.12 23.59 -29.71
C GLY A 569 13.96 23.78 -30.98
N LYS A 570 13.27 24.21 -32.04
CA LYS A 570 13.86 24.52 -33.35
C LYS A 570 13.41 25.90 -33.84
N ASP A 571 14.28 26.56 -34.59
CA ASP A 571 13.98 27.85 -35.23
C ASP A 571 13.05 27.67 -36.45
N SER A 572 12.75 28.77 -37.15
CA SER A 572 11.88 28.75 -38.33
C SER A 572 12.44 27.99 -39.53
N THR A 573 13.70 27.57 -39.49
CA THR A 573 14.34 26.75 -40.53
C THR A 573 14.38 25.26 -40.16
N GLY A 574 13.93 24.90 -38.94
CA GLY A 574 13.99 23.54 -38.41
C GLY A 574 15.31 23.19 -37.73
N THR A 575 16.19 24.18 -37.53
CA THR A 575 17.49 23.99 -36.89
C THR A 575 17.35 24.02 -35.36
N ASP A 576 18.03 23.12 -34.66
CA ASP A 576 17.99 23.04 -33.20
C ASP A 576 18.49 24.34 -32.55
N MET A 577 17.82 24.75 -31.47
CA MET A 577 18.20 25.93 -30.68
C MET A 577 18.92 25.54 -29.39
N TYR A 578 19.90 26.34 -29.02
CA TYR A 578 20.72 26.15 -27.83
C TYR A 578 20.56 27.32 -26.86
N TRP A 579 20.57 26.99 -25.57
CA TRP A 579 20.24 27.91 -24.49
C TRP A 579 21.24 27.76 -23.34
N ARG A 580 21.36 28.83 -22.53
CA ARG A 580 22.07 28.80 -21.25
C ARG A 580 21.09 28.94 -20.11
N ILE A 581 21.17 28.07 -19.12
CA ILE A 581 20.34 28.19 -17.90
C ILE A 581 20.82 29.40 -17.11
N ILE A 582 19.88 30.29 -16.79
CA ILE A 582 20.09 31.42 -15.88
C ILE A 582 19.92 30.93 -14.45
N ARG A 583 18.74 30.34 -14.18
CA ARG A 583 18.36 29.89 -12.84
C ARG A 583 17.25 28.84 -12.88
N ILE A 584 17.13 28.11 -11.78
CA ILE A 584 15.91 27.41 -11.38
C ILE A 584 15.12 28.42 -10.52
N ASN A 585 13.89 28.72 -10.90
CA ASN A 585 13.00 29.61 -10.16
C ASN A 585 12.48 28.95 -8.88
N GLY A 586 11.89 29.72 -7.98
CA GLY A 586 11.38 29.22 -6.70
C GLY A 586 10.28 28.15 -6.80
N ASP A 587 9.58 28.08 -7.94
CA ASP A 587 8.58 27.06 -8.25
C ASP A 587 9.15 25.81 -8.94
N GLY A 588 10.47 25.77 -9.19
CA GLY A 588 11.17 24.69 -9.89
C GLY A 588 11.21 24.84 -11.42
N SER A 589 10.58 25.87 -12.01
CA SER A 589 10.71 26.13 -13.45
C SER A 589 12.13 26.57 -13.82
N ILE A 590 12.59 26.23 -15.03
CA ILE A 590 13.99 26.43 -15.45
C ILE A 590 14.06 27.62 -16.40
N ARG A 591 14.62 28.74 -15.94
CA ARG A 591 14.79 29.96 -16.73
C ARG A 591 16.07 29.90 -17.56
N MET A 592 15.95 30.14 -18.87
CA MET A 592 17.08 30.05 -19.79
C MET A 592 17.06 31.13 -20.88
N ILE A 593 18.25 31.50 -21.35
CA ILE A 593 18.47 32.54 -22.38
C ILE A 593 19.00 31.92 -23.66
N TYR A 594 18.51 32.42 -24.79
CA TYR A 594 18.91 32.00 -26.12
C TYR A 594 20.41 32.24 -26.37
N SER A 595 21.05 31.27 -27.03
CA SER A 595 22.48 31.31 -27.39
C SER A 595 22.76 30.92 -28.84
N GLY A 596 21.73 30.86 -29.69
CA GLY A 596 21.88 30.58 -31.12
C GLY A 596 21.48 29.17 -31.53
N THR A 597 21.81 28.81 -32.77
CA THR A 597 21.54 27.49 -33.38
C THR A 597 22.81 26.63 -33.55
N THR A 598 23.96 27.13 -33.09
CA THR A 598 25.23 26.40 -33.14
C THR A 598 25.43 25.61 -31.85
N ALA A 599 25.67 24.31 -31.96
CA ALA A 599 25.97 23.46 -30.82
C ALA A 599 27.27 23.91 -30.12
N PRO A 600 27.36 23.82 -28.78
CA PRO A 600 28.60 24.10 -28.07
C PRO A 600 29.66 23.03 -28.39
N THR A 601 30.92 23.46 -28.33
CA THR A 601 32.10 22.60 -28.50
C THR A 601 33.05 22.83 -27.33
N GLU A 602 34.13 22.05 -27.22
CA GLU A 602 35.14 22.25 -26.17
C GLU A 602 35.66 23.71 -26.12
N SER A 603 35.85 24.36 -27.28
CA SER A 603 36.35 25.75 -27.33
C SER A 603 35.30 26.81 -26.96
N THR A 604 34.02 26.45 -26.98
CA THR A 604 32.89 27.34 -26.64
C THR A 604 32.13 26.88 -25.38
N LYS A 605 32.72 25.97 -24.60
CA LYS A 605 32.04 25.33 -23.46
C LYS A 605 31.59 26.33 -22.38
N VAL A 606 32.37 27.39 -22.15
CA VAL A 606 32.01 28.44 -21.18
C VAL A 606 31.28 29.59 -21.88
N VAL A 607 31.85 30.15 -22.94
CA VAL A 607 31.33 31.35 -23.61
C VAL A 607 31.08 31.07 -25.09
N MET A 608 29.98 31.63 -25.61
CA MET A 608 29.64 31.55 -27.03
C MET A 608 29.42 32.96 -27.55
N THR A 609 30.22 33.37 -28.52
CA THR A 609 30.26 34.75 -29.01
C THR A 609 29.82 34.86 -30.47
N GLY A 610 29.33 36.04 -30.86
CA GLY A 610 28.99 36.39 -32.23
C GLY A 610 27.51 36.75 -32.41
N GLU A 611 27.18 37.33 -33.56
CA GLU A 611 25.82 37.81 -33.87
C GLU A 611 24.77 36.69 -33.82
N SER A 612 25.16 35.44 -34.10
CA SER A 612 24.29 34.25 -34.05
C SER A 612 23.77 33.91 -32.65
N THR A 613 24.35 34.50 -31.59
CA THR A 613 23.86 34.37 -30.21
C THR A 613 22.59 35.20 -29.95
N SER A 614 22.17 35.99 -30.92
CA SER A 614 20.97 36.84 -30.90
C SER A 614 20.03 36.52 -32.06
N ILE A 615 18.78 36.96 -31.94
CA ILE A 615 17.76 36.83 -33.00
C ILE A 615 17.73 38.05 -33.94
N GLY A 616 18.84 38.80 -34.00
CA GLY A 616 18.96 40.08 -34.70
C GLY A 616 19.00 41.28 -33.75
N LYS A 617 18.86 42.48 -34.31
CA LYS A 617 18.97 43.75 -33.58
C LYS A 617 17.66 44.52 -33.60
N SER A 618 17.32 45.17 -32.49
CA SER A 618 16.18 46.09 -32.40
C SER A 618 16.52 47.27 -31.48
N LYS A 619 15.72 48.32 -31.61
CA LYS A 619 15.61 49.33 -30.55
C LYS A 619 14.97 48.71 -29.32
N PHE A 620 15.23 49.27 -28.15
CA PHE A 620 14.39 48.96 -27.00
C PHE A 620 12.98 49.50 -27.27
N SER A 621 12.88 50.79 -27.61
CA SER A 621 11.63 51.48 -27.97
C SER A 621 11.85 52.49 -29.09
N ASP A 622 10.81 52.81 -29.84
CA ASP A 622 10.89 53.71 -31.00
C ASP A 622 11.22 55.16 -30.62
N GLY A 623 10.89 55.57 -29.40
CA GLY A 623 11.18 56.87 -28.84
C GLY A 623 12.28 56.85 -27.76
N LYS A 624 12.82 58.02 -27.48
CA LYS A 624 13.78 58.25 -26.38
C LYS A 624 13.47 59.48 -25.53
N ASN A 625 12.60 60.38 -26.00
CA ASN A 625 12.43 61.70 -25.40
C ASN A 625 11.43 61.74 -24.21
N SER A 626 10.94 60.59 -23.76
CA SER A 626 9.98 60.45 -22.67
C SER A 626 10.33 59.24 -21.81
N SER A 627 10.17 59.37 -20.49
CA SER A 627 10.49 58.34 -19.50
C SER A 627 9.70 57.04 -19.71
N ILE A 628 8.56 57.08 -20.40
CA ILE A 628 7.74 55.90 -20.72
C ILE A 628 8.45 54.91 -21.63
N TYR A 629 9.43 55.36 -22.43
CA TYR A 629 10.14 54.54 -23.42
C TYR A 629 11.13 53.53 -22.83
N VAL A 630 11.25 53.45 -21.50
CA VAL A 630 11.98 52.38 -20.80
C VAL A 630 11.10 51.18 -20.43
N GLY A 631 9.80 51.23 -20.71
CA GLY A 631 8.87 50.14 -20.45
C GLY A 631 8.81 49.11 -21.57
N TYR A 632 8.78 47.82 -21.22
CA TYR A 632 8.51 46.72 -22.16
C TYR A 632 7.15 46.88 -22.87
N GLN A 633 6.17 47.41 -22.13
CA GLN A 633 4.97 48.06 -22.62
C GLN A 633 4.82 49.43 -21.96
N TYR A 634 4.07 50.32 -22.61
CA TYR A 634 3.80 51.64 -22.07
C TYR A 634 2.43 52.19 -22.49
N VAL A 635 1.95 53.16 -21.71
CA VAL A 635 0.75 53.96 -21.95
C VAL A 635 1.15 55.41 -21.72
N ASP A 636 0.68 56.31 -22.58
CA ASP A 636 1.00 57.72 -22.46
C ASP A 636 0.65 58.27 -21.07
N ASN A 637 1.57 59.07 -20.51
CA ASN A 637 1.43 59.71 -19.20
C ASN A 637 1.23 58.78 -18.00
N LYS A 638 1.58 57.48 -18.11
CA LYS A 638 1.60 56.55 -16.98
C LYS A 638 3.00 55.98 -16.75
N GLN A 639 3.44 55.95 -15.49
CA GLN A 639 4.69 55.27 -15.10
C GLN A 639 4.60 53.77 -15.39
N PHE A 640 3.49 53.17 -14.96
CA PHE A 640 3.22 51.74 -15.08
C PHE A 640 2.14 51.49 -16.14
N GLY A 641 2.51 51.65 -17.40
CA GLY A 641 1.64 51.26 -18.52
C GLY A 641 1.84 49.79 -18.88
N TYR A 642 0.76 49.01 -18.87
CA TYR A 642 0.74 47.61 -19.30
C TYR A 642 -0.68 47.22 -19.74
N GLY A 643 -0.79 46.09 -20.44
CA GLY A 643 -2.05 45.40 -20.63
C GLY A 643 -2.03 44.47 -21.83
N LYS A 644 -3.11 43.71 -21.99
CA LYS A 644 -3.21 42.68 -23.02
C LYS A 644 -3.29 43.33 -24.40
N CYS A 645 -2.22 43.19 -25.15
CA CYS A 645 -2.12 43.60 -26.54
C CYS A 645 -1.43 42.46 -27.29
N ASP A 646 -2.01 42.01 -28.39
CA ASP A 646 -1.39 41.01 -29.27
C ASP A 646 0.08 41.39 -29.49
N GLY A 647 0.97 40.46 -29.14
CA GLY A 647 2.40 40.69 -29.13
C GLY A 647 2.98 41.15 -30.46
N SER A 648 2.31 40.83 -31.57
CA SER A 648 2.72 41.23 -32.92
C SER A 648 2.28 42.64 -33.31
N ASN A 649 1.31 43.23 -32.62
CA ASN A 649 0.82 44.58 -32.90
C ASN A 649 1.67 45.63 -32.18
N ALA A 650 1.97 46.75 -32.85
CA ALA A 650 2.70 47.85 -32.22
C ALA A 650 1.91 48.54 -31.09
N SER A 651 0.57 48.53 -31.19
CA SER A 651 -0.32 49.12 -30.18
C SER A 651 -1.71 48.51 -30.21
N CYS A 652 -2.42 48.54 -29.08
CA CYS A 652 -3.81 48.12 -28.96
C CYS A 652 -4.61 49.12 -28.14
N ARG A 653 -5.84 49.44 -28.59
CA ARG A 653 -6.79 50.22 -27.79
C ARG A 653 -7.55 49.30 -26.84
N ILE A 654 -7.49 49.58 -25.54
CA ILE A 654 -8.30 48.86 -24.53
C ILE A 654 -9.67 49.53 -24.39
N ASP A 655 -9.69 50.87 -24.46
CA ASP A 655 -10.90 51.68 -24.37
C ASP A 655 -10.76 52.96 -25.24
N ARG A 656 -11.74 53.87 -25.17
CA ARG A 656 -11.76 55.10 -25.98
C ARG A 656 -10.62 56.09 -25.65
N SER A 657 -10.01 55.98 -24.48
CA SER A 657 -9.00 56.88 -23.92
C SER A 657 -7.62 56.22 -23.69
N THR A 658 -7.52 54.89 -23.69
CA THR A 658 -6.31 54.16 -23.33
C THR A 658 -5.79 53.35 -24.52
N THR A 659 -4.57 53.67 -24.96
CA THR A 659 -3.80 52.87 -25.92
C THR A 659 -2.57 52.29 -25.23
N ILE A 660 -2.38 50.98 -25.31
CA ILE A 660 -1.15 50.30 -24.91
C ILE A 660 -0.23 50.24 -26.13
N TYR A 661 1.04 50.49 -25.91
CA TYR A 661 2.09 50.33 -26.90
C TYR A 661 3.04 49.21 -26.48
N ASN A 662 3.32 48.29 -27.41
CA ASN A 662 4.38 47.30 -27.24
C ASN A 662 5.71 47.94 -27.63
N SER A 663 6.75 47.79 -26.82
CA SER A 663 8.10 48.25 -27.16
C SER A 663 8.62 47.55 -28.44
N SER A 664 9.57 48.19 -29.14
CA SER A 664 10.18 47.62 -30.35
C SER A 664 10.95 46.33 -30.03
N LEU A 665 11.48 46.19 -28.81
CA LEU A 665 12.07 44.96 -28.31
C LEU A 665 11.02 43.84 -28.18
N LYS A 666 9.89 44.13 -27.52
CA LYS A 666 8.80 43.16 -27.34
C LYS A 666 8.27 42.65 -28.67
N GLN A 667 7.97 43.55 -29.61
CA GLN A 667 7.47 43.19 -30.94
C GLN A 667 8.44 42.25 -31.68
N ALA A 668 9.75 42.52 -31.61
CA ALA A 668 10.77 41.69 -32.25
C ALA A 668 10.87 40.30 -31.61
N ILE A 669 10.81 40.20 -30.28
CA ILE A 669 10.80 38.94 -29.54
C ILE A 669 9.54 38.12 -29.87
N ASP A 670 8.37 38.75 -29.80
CA ASP A 670 7.09 38.08 -30.04
C ASP A 670 6.99 37.56 -31.48
N LYS A 671 7.44 38.35 -32.46
CA LYS A 671 7.48 37.95 -33.87
C LYS A 671 8.40 36.76 -34.13
N TRP A 672 9.53 36.68 -33.44
CA TRP A 672 10.43 35.54 -33.53
C TRP A 672 9.85 34.30 -32.84
N TYR A 673 9.26 34.46 -31.66
CA TYR A 673 8.75 33.33 -30.87
C TYR A 673 7.71 32.52 -31.64
N ILE A 674 6.77 33.21 -32.30
CA ILE A 674 5.68 32.56 -33.05
C ILE A 674 6.13 31.81 -34.31
N THR A 675 7.36 32.02 -34.79
CA THR A 675 7.90 31.30 -35.96
C THR A 675 8.69 30.06 -35.57
N THR A 676 8.95 29.85 -34.27
CA THR A 676 9.72 28.72 -33.74
C THR A 676 8.81 27.59 -33.27
N THR A 677 9.37 26.39 -33.06
CA THR A 677 8.59 25.27 -32.51
C THR A 677 8.05 25.55 -31.11
N LEU A 678 8.65 26.48 -30.34
CA LEU A 678 8.16 26.92 -29.03
C LEU A 678 6.70 27.40 -29.08
N TYR A 679 6.20 27.77 -30.26
CA TYR A 679 4.81 28.11 -30.49
C TYR A 679 4.10 27.21 -31.50
N THR A 680 4.80 26.77 -32.55
CA THR A 680 4.19 26.03 -33.67
C THR A 680 4.05 24.53 -33.42
N ASP A 681 4.81 23.96 -32.49
CA ASP A 681 4.74 22.56 -32.09
C ASP A 681 4.13 22.43 -30.69
N GLU A 682 3.05 21.66 -30.58
CA GLU A 682 2.29 21.54 -29.34
C GLU A 682 3.09 20.86 -28.21
N SER A 683 3.96 19.90 -28.55
CA SER A 683 4.76 19.18 -27.56
C SER A 683 5.75 20.09 -26.84
N THR A 684 6.45 20.94 -27.59
CA THR A 684 7.40 21.91 -27.02
C THR A 684 6.70 23.13 -26.43
N LYS A 685 5.60 23.60 -27.02
CA LYS A 685 4.81 24.71 -26.48
C LYS A 685 4.25 24.41 -25.09
N ASN A 686 3.77 23.19 -24.86
CA ASN A 686 3.12 22.81 -23.59
C ASN A 686 4.08 22.72 -22.40
N ILE A 687 5.38 22.66 -22.65
CA ILE A 687 6.42 22.60 -21.60
C ILE A 687 7.13 23.94 -21.41
N VAL A 688 6.82 24.99 -22.20
CA VAL A 688 7.21 26.37 -21.90
C VAL A 688 6.21 26.94 -20.90
N SER A 689 6.67 27.25 -19.69
CA SER A 689 5.82 27.68 -18.58
C SER A 689 5.72 29.21 -18.48
N ASP A 690 4.54 29.69 -18.08
CA ASP A 690 4.37 31.10 -17.69
C ASP A 690 5.23 31.47 -16.48
N SER A 691 5.79 32.68 -16.46
CA SER A 691 6.73 33.13 -15.44
C SER A 691 6.85 34.65 -15.44
N ILE A 692 7.32 35.21 -14.33
CA ILE A 692 7.40 36.66 -14.10
C ILE A 692 8.61 37.27 -14.83
N PHE A 693 8.37 38.12 -15.82
CA PHE A 693 9.41 38.96 -16.44
C PHE A 693 9.34 40.38 -15.88
N CYS A 694 10.32 40.76 -15.07
CA CYS A 694 10.26 42.01 -14.30
C CYS A 694 10.93 43.19 -15.03
N ASN A 695 10.15 44.20 -15.41
CA ASN A 695 10.69 45.44 -15.98
C ASN A 695 11.11 46.46 -14.92
N ASP A 696 10.63 46.36 -13.67
CA ASP A 696 10.98 47.22 -12.53
C ASP A 696 11.22 48.72 -12.84
N ARG A 697 10.13 49.45 -13.10
CA ARG A 697 10.11 50.92 -13.28
C ARG A 697 9.95 51.68 -11.96
N SER A 698 10.22 51.04 -10.82
CA SER A 698 10.23 51.69 -9.51
C SER A 698 11.27 52.81 -9.48
N VAL A 699 10.95 53.97 -8.92
CA VAL A 699 11.89 55.10 -8.79
C VAL A 699 12.46 55.15 -7.38
N THR A 700 13.78 55.24 -7.26
CA THR A 700 14.45 55.41 -5.96
C THR A 700 14.95 56.84 -5.74
N GLU A 701 15.30 57.55 -6.81
CA GLU A 701 15.81 58.91 -6.74
C GLU A 701 15.19 59.78 -7.86
N GLY A 702 14.72 60.97 -7.47
CA GLY A 702 13.94 61.87 -8.31
C GLY A 702 12.43 61.61 -8.25
N SER A 703 11.68 62.38 -9.03
CA SER A 703 10.22 62.25 -9.14
C SER A 703 9.85 61.88 -10.57
N TRP A 704 9.07 60.81 -10.74
CA TRP A 704 8.67 60.37 -12.08
C TRP A 704 7.80 61.43 -12.77
N THR A 705 8.15 61.76 -14.01
CA THR A 705 7.32 62.56 -14.93
C THR A 705 7.36 61.93 -16.31
N SER A 706 6.29 62.11 -17.11
CA SER A 706 6.20 61.51 -18.45
C SER A 706 7.09 62.22 -19.48
N SER A 707 7.26 63.53 -19.39
CA SER A 707 8.11 64.32 -20.30
C SER A 707 8.46 65.68 -19.68
N GLY A 708 9.58 66.28 -20.09
CA GLY A 708 9.99 67.63 -19.70
C GLY A 708 11.49 67.81 -19.45
N ASN A 709 11.96 69.06 -19.52
CA ASN A 709 13.33 69.46 -19.16
C ASN A 709 13.46 69.58 -17.64
N MET A 710 13.51 68.48 -16.90
CA MET A 710 13.69 68.48 -15.44
C MET A 710 14.55 67.31 -14.96
N SER A 711 14.97 67.43 -13.69
CA SER A 711 15.93 66.61 -12.95
C SER A 711 15.90 65.11 -13.28
N PRO A 712 17.08 64.43 -13.28
CA PRO A 712 17.17 63.00 -13.56
C PRO A 712 16.21 62.17 -12.70
N VAL A 713 15.57 61.20 -13.34
CA VAL A 713 14.82 60.13 -12.67
C VAL A 713 15.66 58.86 -12.76
N TYR A 714 15.95 58.26 -11.62
CA TYR A 714 16.72 57.02 -11.53
C TYR A 714 15.85 55.87 -11.06
N TYR A 715 15.83 54.82 -11.85
CA TYR A 715 15.06 53.62 -11.54
C TYR A 715 15.83 52.72 -10.58
N SER A 716 15.10 51.93 -9.81
CA SER A 716 15.63 51.11 -8.72
C SER A 716 16.71 50.11 -9.13
N PRO A 717 16.68 49.49 -10.34
CA PRO A 717 17.79 48.67 -10.80
C PRO A 717 19.13 49.43 -10.83
N ARG A 718 19.14 50.74 -11.12
CA ARG A 718 20.36 51.56 -11.06
C ARG A 718 20.95 51.57 -9.66
N THR A 719 20.15 51.92 -8.66
CA THR A 719 20.61 52.03 -7.27
C THR A 719 21.09 50.67 -6.77
N ARG A 720 20.38 49.59 -7.09
CA ARG A 720 20.76 48.23 -6.69
C ARG A 720 22.07 47.79 -7.32
N LEU A 721 22.32 48.08 -8.60
CA LEU A 721 23.46 47.54 -9.35
C LEU A 721 24.67 48.49 -9.44
N GLU A 722 24.47 49.78 -9.27
CA GLU A 722 25.54 50.79 -9.29
C GLU A 722 26.02 51.13 -7.88
N THR A 723 25.08 51.48 -6.99
CA THR A 723 25.38 52.03 -5.66
C THR A 723 25.51 50.92 -4.61
N ASN A 724 24.48 50.09 -4.49
CA ASN A 724 24.38 49.14 -3.37
C ASN A 724 25.05 47.79 -3.66
N LYS A 725 25.13 47.39 -4.93
CA LYS A 725 25.58 46.06 -5.39
C LYS A 725 24.79 44.91 -4.76
N ILE A 726 23.46 45.03 -4.75
CA ILE A 726 22.55 44.03 -4.20
C ILE A 726 21.49 43.72 -5.27
N PRO A 727 21.80 42.83 -6.24
CA PRO A 727 20.80 42.39 -7.21
C PRO A 727 19.70 41.58 -6.53
N ILE A 728 18.49 41.60 -7.09
CA ILE A 728 17.33 40.84 -6.58
C ILE A 728 16.67 40.01 -7.68
N LEU A 729 15.99 38.92 -7.32
CA LEU A 729 15.17 38.12 -8.23
C LEU A 729 13.66 38.36 -8.07
N THR A 730 13.26 39.13 -7.05
CA THR A 730 11.87 39.53 -6.81
C THR A 730 11.50 40.74 -7.66
N CYS A 731 10.24 40.83 -8.06
CA CYS A 731 9.69 41.97 -8.77
C CYS A 731 8.89 42.88 -7.82
N PRO A 732 9.31 44.13 -7.57
CA PRO A 732 8.67 44.94 -6.53
C PRO A 732 7.21 45.36 -6.80
N ASN A 733 6.82 45.57 -8.06
CA ASN A 733 5.47 46.02 -8.41
C ASN A 733 4.78 45.04 -9.34
N ILE A 734 3.52 44.73 -9.05
CA ILE A 734 2.71 43.81 -9.85
C ILE A 734 2.53 44.31 -11.29
N GLU A 735 2.45 45.62 -11.50
CA GLU A 735 2.28 46.24 -12.81
C GLU A 735 3.46 45.97 -13.76
N ASP A 736 4.64 45.67 -13.21
CA ASP A 736 5.84 45.30 -13.96
C ASP A 736 6.14 43.80 -13.92
N MET A 737 5.30 42.98 -13.28
CA MET A 737 5.36 41.52 -13.33
C MET A 737 4.71 41.02 -14.63
N PHE A 738 5.42 41.11 -15.75
CA PHE A 738 4.87 40.65 -17.03
C PHE A 738 4.71 39.13 -17.07
N THR A 739 3.47 38.67 -17.26
CA THR A 739 3.05 37.26 -17.31
C THR A 739 1.92 37.07 -18.33
N ILE A 740 1.62 35.83 -18.76
CA ILE A 740 0.44 35.53 -19.59
C ILE A 740 -0.83 35.58 -18.73
N ASN A 741 -0.77 34.97 -17.55
CA ASN A 741 -1.85 34.88 -16.58
C ASN A 741 -1.39 35.43 -15.23
N ASN A 742 -2.34 35.62 -14.32
CA ASN A 742 -1.99 35.87 -12.93
C ASN A 742 -1.30 34.62 -12.34
N ILE A 743 -0.28 34.82 -11.51
CA ILE A 743 0.53 33.76 -10.90
C ILE A 743 0.40 33.84 -9.38
N THR A 744 0.37 32.69 -8.70
CA THR A 744 0.38 32.63 -7.24
C THR A 744 1.81 32.82 -6.73
N LEU A 745 2.01 33.81 -5.87
CA LEU A 745 3.28 34.12 -5.25
C LEU A 745 3.54 33.25 -4.02
N LYS A 746 4.78 33.21 -3.53
CA LYS A 746 5.17 32.40 -2.36
C LYS A 746 4.43 32.74 -1.06
N ASN A 747 3.88 33.96 -0.96
CA ASN A 747 3.06 34.41 0.16
C ASN A 747 1.55 34.14 -0.05
N ASN A 748 1.19 33.36 -1.07
CA ASN A 748 -0.17 33.07 -1.52
C ASN A 748 -0.95 34.29 -2.04
N GLU A 749 -0.29 35.41 -2.32
CA GLU A 749 -0.90 36.53 -3.03
C GLU A 749 -0.95 36.27 -4.54
N ILE A 750 -1.83 37.01 -5.22
CA ILE A 750 -1.92 36.99 -6.68
C ILE A 750 -0.94 38.02 -7.23
N GLY A 751 0.07 37.57 -7.96
CA GLY A 751 0.99 38.38 -8.74
C GLY A 751 0.77 38.22 -10.24
N GLY A 752 1.64 38.84 -11.03
CA GLY A 752 1.54 38.83 -12.49
C GLY A 752 0.45 39.77 -13.02
N ASN A 753 0.73 40.44 -14.13
CA ASN A 753 -0.16 41.43 -14.73
C ASN A 753 -0.98 40.92 -15.92
N GLY A 754 -0.77 39.67 -16.36
CA GLY A 754 -1.51 39.04 -17.45
C GLY A 754 -1.39 39.75 -18.81
N ALA A 755 -0.39 40.62 -18.99
CA ALA A 755 -0.26 41.47 -20.16
C ALA A 755 0.40 40.76 -21.36
N LEU A 756 1.12 39.67 -21.13
CA LEU A 756 1.80 38.93 -22.20
C LEU A 756 0.83 38.04 -22.97
N THR A 757 1.16 37.86 -24.25
CA THR A 757 0.51 36.84 -25.10
C THR A 757 1.35 35.56 -25.14
N TYR A 758 2.67 35.69 -25.07
CA TYR A 758 3.63 34.60 -25.16
C TYR A 758 4.58 34.65 -23.95
N SER A 759 5.03 33.48 -23.48
CA SER A 759 5.89 33.38 -22.30
C SER A 759 7.36 33.54 -22.67
N VAL A 760 7.69 34.73 -23.18
CA VAL A 760 9.04 35.07 -23.62
C VAL A 760 9.30 36.55 -23.38
N SER A 761 10.52 36.89 -22.97
CA SER A 761 10.97 38.27 -22.82
C SER A 761 12.50 38.36 -22.93
N ALA A 762 13.10 39.39 -22.34
CA ALA A 762 14.55 39.58 -22.19
C ALA A 762 15.00 39.35 -20.74
N ILE A 763 16.29 39.11 -20.56
CA ILE A 763 16.94 38.96 -19.24
C ILE A 763 16.93 40.29 -18.46
N THR A 764 16.86 40.26 -17.13
CA THR A 764 17.00 41.47 -16.31
C THR A 764 18.47 41.82 -16.05
N ALA A 765 18.76 43.08 -15.72
CA ALA A 765 20.11 43.48 -15.34
C ALA A 765 20.55 42.85 -14.01
N ASP A 766 19.61 42.62 -13.08
CA ASP A 766 19.86 41.89 -11.84
C ASP A 766 20.29 40.43 -12.11
N GLU A 767 19.62 39.72 -13.04
CA GLU A 767 20.00 38.36 -13.44
C GLU A 767 21.41 38.32 -14.07
N VAL A 768 21.76 39.31 -14.89
CA VAL A 768 23.14 39.43 -15.44
C VAL A 768 24.16 39.67 -14.33
N ALA A 769 23.82 40.48 -13.32
CA ALA A 769 24.70 40.73 -12.18
C ALA A 769 24.91 39.48 -11.33
N MET A 770 23.83 38.71 -11.12
CA MET A 770 23.90 37.40 -10.45
C MET A 770 24.80 36.43 -11.19
N ALA A 771 24.71 36.39 -12.53
CA ALA A 771 25.53 35.55 -13.39
C ALA A 771 27.03 35.90 -13.42
N GLY A 772 27.44 37.08 -12.92
CA GLY A 772 28.85 37.49 -12.84
C GLY A 772 29.21 38.78 -13.58
N GLY A 773 28.26 39.41 -14.26
CA GLY A 773 28.44 40.75 -14.82
C GLY A 773 28.47 41.81 -13.73
N VAL A 774 29.21 42.90 -13.92
CA VAL A 774 29.21 44.04 -13.00
C VAL A 774 29.09 45.33 -13.79
N MET A 775 28.35 46.28 -13.24
CA MET A 775 28.18 47.59 -13.87
C MET A 775 29.54 48.28 -14.04
N LYS A 776 29.81 48.74 -15.26
CA LYS A 776 31.04 49.44 -15.69
C LYS A 776 32.35 48.62 -15.64
N LEU A 777 32.31 47.32 -15.31
CA LEU A 777 33.50 46.46 -15.32
C LEU A 777 33.42 45.40 -16.41
N ASN A 778 34.48 45.27 -17.21
CA ASN A 778 34.55 44.27 -18.27
C ASN A 778 34.62 42.85 -17.68
N ASN A 779 33.87 41.91 -18.26
CA ASN A 779 33.96 40.49 -17.93
C ASN A 779 33.68 39.65 -19.17
N THR A 780 34.70 39.08 -19.78
CA THR A 780 34.57 38.23 -20.97
C THR A 780 34.62 36.74 -20.64
N SER A 781 34.63 36.38 -19.36
CA SER A 781 34.84 35.00 -18.89
C SER A 781 33.55 34.32 -18.43
N PHE A 782 32.53 35.09 -18.03
CA PHE A 782 31.27 34.53 -17.56
C PHE A 782 30.35 34.07 -18.68
N TYR A 783 29.50 33.08 -18.39
CA TYR A 783 28.77 32.33 -19.42
C TYR A 783 27.72 33.10 -20.24
N LEU A 784 27.27 34.28 -19.77
CA LEU A 784 26.36 35.13 -20.53
C LEU A 784 27.09 36.06 -21.51
N TYR A 785 28.43 36.15 -21.44
CA TYR A 785 29.22 36.91 -22.40
C TYR A 785 29.05 36.36 -23.81
N SER A 786 28.64 37.24 -24.74
CA SER A 786 28.39 36.88 -26.14
C SER A 786 29.16 37.70 -27.17
N GLY A 787 30.06 38.58 -26.74
CA GLY A 787 30.86 39.43 -27.64
C GLY A 787 30.05 40.44 -28.46
N ILE A 788 28.74 40.53 -28.27
CA ILE A 788 27.85 41.53 -28.87
C ILE A 788 27.20 42.38 -27.77
N THR A 789 26.77 43.59 -28.13
CA THR A 789 25.93 44.39 -27.25
C THR A 789 24.48 43.93 -27.38
N TYR A 790 23.82 43.59 -26.26
CA TYR A 790 22.41 43.17 -26.23
C TYR A 790 21.61 43.84 -25.11
N TRP A 791 20.31 44.02 -25.35
CA TRP A 791 19.39 44.65 -24.40
C TRP A 791 19.07 43.75 -23.20
N THR A 792 18.91 44.37 -22.03
CA THR A 792 18.21 43.77 -20.89
C THR A 792 16.82 44.40 -20.76
N LEU A 793 15.96 43.82 -19.93
CA LEU A 793 14.62 44.34 -19.63
C LEU A 793 14.64 45.54 -18.66
N SER A 794 15.73 45.73 -17.92
CA SER A 794 15.76 46.67 -16.78
C SER A 794 16.04 48.11 -17.19
N PRO A 795 15.23 49.10 -16.75
CA PRO A 795 15.49 50.51 -16.96
C PRO A 795 16.58 51.01 -16.03
N ILE A 796 17.24 52.13 -16.39
CA ILE A 796 18.26 52.74 -15.52
C ILE A 796 17.97 54.20 -15.19
N ALA A 797 17.62 55.02 -16.19
CA ALA A 797 17.39 56.43 -15.96
C ALA A 797 16.55 57.08 -17.07
N TYR A 798 15.86 58.17 -16.73
CA TYR A 798 15.49 59.22 -17.68
C TYR A 798 16.27 60.49 -17.32
N HIS A 799 17.16 60.91 -18.21
CA HIS A 799 18.06 62.06 -17.98
C HIS A 799 18.38 62.76 -19.31
N THR A 800 18.58 64.07 -19.29
CA THR A 800 18.88 64.89 -20.50
C THR A 800 17.91 64.61 -21.66
N SER A 801 16.62 64.47 -21.36
CA SER A 801 15.58 64.11 -22.32
C SER A 801 15.83 62.79 -23.05
N THR A 802 16.51 61.84 -22.42
CA THR A 802 16.77 60.50 -22.96
C THR A 802 16.38 59.42 -21.97
N SER A 803 15.62 58.45 -22.46
CA SER A 803 15.31 57.20 -21.79
C SER A 803 16.45 56.22 -21.97
N ASN A 804 16.97 55.72 -20.86
CA ASN A 804 18.09 54.81 -20.83
C ASN A 804 17.68 53.48 -20.21
N VAL A 805 18.16 52.39 -20.82
CA VAL A 805 17.91 51.01 -20.43
C VAL A 805 19.26 50.31 -20.26
N PHE A 806 19.32 49.34 -19.36
CA PHE A 806 20.51 48.52 -19.19
C PHE A 806 20.76 47.63 -20.41
N ASN A 807 22.04 47.50 -20.75
CA ASN A 807 22.53 46.60 -21.78
C ASN A 807 23.80 45.89 -21.28
N VAL A 808 24.08 44.72 -21.85
CA VAL A 808 25.39 44.08 -21.73
C VAL A 808 26.17 44.47 -22.99
N GLU A 809 27.34 45.07 -22.84
CA GLU A 809 28.17 45.46 -23.99
C GLU A 809 28.98 44.27 -24.54
N SER A 810 29.57 44.45 -25.72
CA SER A 810 30.49 43.49 -26.36
C SER A 810 31.75 43.15 -25.54
N THR A 811 31.97 43.82 -24.41
CA THR A 811 33.02 43.54 -23.42
C THR A 811 32.49 42.81 -22.18
N GLY A 812 31.21 42.46 -22.16
CA GLY A 812 30.51 41.77 -21.07
C GLY A 812 30.17 42.63 -19.86
N LYS A 813 30.52 43.93 -19.88
CA LYS A 813 30.11 44.86 -18.80
C LYS A 813 28.63 45.20 -18.90
N LEU A 814 27.98 45.35 -17.74
CA LEU A 814 26.68 46.01 -17.64
C LEU A 814 26.86 47.53 -17.79
N ASN A 815 26.08 48.15 -18.68
CA ASN A 815 26.08 49.59 -18.88
C ASN A 815 24.67 50.11 -19.23
N ALA A 816 24.56 51.42 -19.50
CA ALA A 816 23.36 52.12 -19.88
C ALA A 816 23.45 52.64 -21.31
N ASN A 817 22.38 52.50 -22.08
CA ASN A 817 22.25 53.18 -23.37
C ASN A 817 20.84 53.67 -23.63
N ILE A 818 20.77 54.60 -24.59
CA ILE A 818 19.53 55.23 -25.03
C ILE A 818 18.61 54.18 -25.68
N SER A 819 17.34 54.14 -25.28
CA SER A 819 16.32 53.18 -25.72
C SER A 819 16.16 53.06 -27.25
N GLY A 820 16.50 54.13 -27.99
CA GLY A 820 16.40 54.18 -29.44
C GLY A 820 17.58 53.60 -30.24
N GLN A 821 18.60 53.01 -29.58
CA GLN A 821 19.75 52.38 -30.23
C GLN A 821 19.49 50.93 -30.66
N TYR A 822 20.13 50.46 -31.73
CA TYR A 822 19.98 49.08 -32.20
C TYR A 822 20.99 48.14 -31.56
N TYR A 823 20.50 47.23 -30.72
CA TYR A 823 21.32 46.18 -30.09
C TYR A 823 20.70 44.80 -30.22
N GLY A 824 21.52 43.78 -29.99
CA GLY A 824 21.15 42.38 -30.07
C GLY A 824 20.00 42.03 -29.15
N ILE A 825 19.21 41.04 -29.57
CA ILE A 825 18.04 40.55 -28.83
C ILE A 825 18.30 39.11 -28.43
N ARG A 826 18.23 38.81 -27.14
CA ARG A 826 18.42 37.47 -26.59
C ARG A 826 17.16 37.06 -25.81
N PRO A 827 16.26 36.29 -26.44
CA PRO A 827 15.04 35.82 -25.79
C PRO A 827 15.33 34.98 -24.54
N VAL A 828 14.45 35.10 -23.55
CA VAL A 828 14.43 34.32 -22.32
C VAL A 828 13.08 33.64 -22.18
N ILE A 829 13.11 32.35 -21.89
CA ILE A 829 11.93 31.52 -21.63
C ILE A 829 12.11 30.72 -20.34
N ASN A 830 11.04 30.08 -19.88
CA ASN A 830 11.07 29.18 -18.74
C ASN A 830 10.52 27.81 -19.17
N LEU A 831 11.23 26.74 -18.86
CA LEU A 831 10.68 25.38 -18.96
C LEU A 831 9.88 25.07 -17.71
N SER A 832 8.80 24.31 -17.87
CA SER A 832 7.96 23.82 -16.79
C SER A 832 8.77 23.07 -15.74
N LYS A 833 8.40 23.23 -14.46
CA LYS A 833 8.94 22.45 -13.35
C LYS A 833 8.76 20.94 -13.51
N ASP A 834 7.83 20.53 -14.37
CA ASP A 834 7.50 19.13 -14.62
C ASP A 834 8.35 18.48 -15.72
N VAL A 835 9.17 19.25 -16.43
CA VAL A 835 10.04 18.75 -17.50
C VAL A 835 11.04 17.73 -16.94
N LYS A 836 11.49 16.81 -17.78
CA LYS A 836 12.62 15.91 -17.49
C LYS A 836 13.80 16.28 -18.39
N LEU A 837 15.00 16.16 -17.86
CA LEU A 837 16.22 16.41 -18.61
C LEU A 837 17.09 15.15 -18.61
N SER A 838 17.63 14.80 -19.78
CA SER A 838 18.78 13.90 -19.89
C SER A 838 20.06 14.73 -20.03
N GLY A 839 21.23 14.10 -19.87
CA GLY A 839 22.51 14.77 -19.97
C GLY A 839 22.96 15.43 -18.67
N ASN A 840 24.08 16.15 -18.72
CA ASN A 840 24.67 16.83 -17.56
C ASN A 840 24.97 18.31 -17.80
N GLY A 841 24.52 18.85 -18.94
CA GLY A 841 24.65 20.26 -19.28
C GLY A 841 26.03 20.67 -19.78
N THR A 842 27.01 19.75 -19.88
CA THR A 842 28.31 20.06 -20.47
C THR A 842 28.23 20.16 -21.99
N TRP A 843 29.21 20.80 -22.62
CA TRP A 843 29.22 21.00 -24.07
C TRP A 843 29.07 19.70 -24.89
N ASN A 844 29.63 18.58 -24.39
CA ASN A 844 29.59 17.27 -25.04
C ASN A 844 28.41 16.39 -24.59
N ASN A 845 27.61 16.86 -23.64
CA ASN A 845 26.45 16.15 -23.09
C ASN A 845 25.42 17.15 -22.55
N VAL A 846 24.95 18.02 -23.45
CA VAL A 846 24.00 19.09 -23.14
C VAL A 846 22.71 18.52 -22.55
N TYR A 847 21.99 19.34 -21.78
CA TYR A 847 20.67 18.93 -21.34
C TYR A 847 19.71 18.84 -22.53
N GLU A 848 19.04 17.71 -22.69
CA GLU A 848 17.95 17.53 -23.65
C GLU A 848 16.64 17.26 -22.91
N VAL A 849 15.55 17.87 -23.38
CA VAL A 849 14.23 17.64 -22.80
C VAL A 849 13.72 16.26 -23.23
N VAL A 850 13.39 15.42 -22.25
CA VAL A 850 12.85 14.07 -22.46
C VAL A 850 11.33 14.11 -22.24
N ASN A 851 10.59 13.74 -23.28
CA ASN A 851 9.12 13.59 -23.22
C ASN A 851 8.73 12.20 -22.72
#